data_AF-A0A076HD51-F1
#
_entry.id   AF-A0A076HD51-F1
#
_cell.length_a   1.000
_cell.length_b   1.000
_cell.length_c   1.000
_cell.angle_alpha   90.00
_cell.angle_beta   90.00
_cell.angle_gamma   90.00
#
_symmetry.space_group_name_H-M   'P 1'
#
loop_
_entity.id
_entity.type
_entity.pdbx_description
1 polymer ?
#
loop_
_entity_poly.entity_id
_entity_poly.type
_entity_poly.pdbx_seq_one_letter_code
_entity_poly.pdbx_strand_id
1 'polypeptide(L)'
;MSESSALGAGTVLAQRYRLEDPLSEGDPIQGRLWRALDTLAGDTPLVIRQVQSSESRQRFQQIWPRLQSLLHPQLPRCGELLESHGSLWTVRDWQEGEAYSLILSQRSERQMVFGAGEVLLLLRQTLPLLAVINGRGLVHGDVNPRNLLRRHSDGLPVLLDFGLVQIRGEAPLAGATPGYAPRAQGRSEPCAPWMDLHGLGVTALVLLSGRTPESLIASDGGGWSWPDQLELEPEFRAVLERLLLEDPDRRFAEAAQVLAALEPLPMPDSTGPIARADRTVVLAPRAAGRPAPDLPSLRSPADPVPAADPTSMRRSRAEAREQGAEGGLWPVVLALALSALAGTAIGWYVLTRGASRDTAPSTSRDVVGRSQGMSLPPAEVDERQKLLSRLRALQVDRTWFLKLVDSSLLARFPERGGRLPSDSLEDAPLRRVWNDLAEEWLARIEQLPPGMRSRLGQLKETDWRKQRQDLVSQGVNGTVVEQLVSAGARDLLPGDIQGRRPEEPYRQLWYAAAIQSLSEVTIENVTAKPGTATNLSLRVPSGGARLISVTVPAGHDLVLGINGTPLMQMTIFGAQGQVEKQRGPLRVVTLPAAAGSPVQVLVTNEGVSAGLLTLSCRADRAERPPLPAIDPNPFPDPATGAPSTPATPNPQPQPGRPPSVQSDDRPTPEAPSSAPRPPGAPMQESDFNPMD
;
A
#
# COMPACT_ATOMS: atom_id res chain seq x y z
N MET A 1 -33.60 22.54 -34.40
CA MET A 1 -32.68 21.54 -34.98
C MET A 1 -31.79 21.07 -33.85
N SER A 2 -32.10 19.92 -33.27
CA SER A 2 -31.48 19.40 -32.05
C SER A 2 -30.56 18.24 -32.42
N GLU A 3 -29.29 18.52 -32.68
CA GLU A 3 -28.26 17.49 -32.77
C GLU A 3 -27.75 17.18 -31.36
N SER A 4 -28.40 16.23 -30.69
CA SER A 4 -27.80 15.50 -29.56
C SER A 4 -26.76 14.54 -30.14
N SER A 5 -25.62 15.08 -30.60
CA SER A 5 -24.44 14.28 -30.92
C SER A 5 -24.02 13.56 -29.64
N ALA A 6 -24.05 12.22 -29.67
CA ALA A 6 -23.56 11.40 -28.58
C ALA A 6 -22.07 11.73 -28.38
N LEU A 7 -21.76 12.45 -27.31
CA LEU A 7 -20.40 12.79 -26.93
C LEU A 7 -19.61 11.48 -26.77
N GLY A 8 -18.60 11.31 -27.62
CA GLY A 8 -17.76 10.11 -27.68
C GLY A 8 -16.32 10.40 -27.29
N ALA A 9 -15.54 9.32 -27.16
CA ALA A 9 -14.09 9.37 -27.02
C ALA A 9 -13.47 10.35 -28.03
N GLY A 10 -12.54 11.18 -27.58
CA GLY A 10 -11.89 12.23 -28.38
C GLY A 10 -12.52 13.62 -28.30
N THR A 11 -13.70 13.75 -27.69
CA THR A 11 -14.32 15.09 -27.48
C THR A 11 -13.47 15.94 -26.54
N VAL A 12 -13.22 17.20 -26.90
CA VAL A 12 -12.47 18.16 -26.06
C VAL A 12 -13.41 19.15 -25.39
N LEU A 13 -13.50 19.08 -24.06
CA LEU A 13 -14.27 19.99 -23.21
C LEU A 13 -13.43 21.20 -22.82
N ALA A 14 -14.03 22.39 -22.85
CA ALA A 14 -13.40 23.66 -22.48
C ALA A 14 -12.02 23.90 -23.15
N GLN A 15 -11.81 23.34 -24.36
CA GLN A 15 -10.54 23.39 -25.10
C GLN A 15 -9.33 22.80 -24.34
N ARG A 16 -9.56 22.02 -23.29
CA ARG A 16 -8.51 21.52 -22.38
C ARG A 16 -8.63 20.04 -22.08
N TYR A 17 -9.83 19.53 -21.86
CA TYR A 17 -10.02 18.17 -21.37
C TYR A 17 -10.49 17.25 -22.47
N ARG A 18 -9.65 16.31 -22.91
CA ARG A 18 -9.98 15.33 -23.95
C ARG A 18 -10.54 14.06 -23.33
N LEU A 19 -11.80 13.72 -23.62
CA LEU A 19 -12.43 12.48 -23.16
C LEU A 19 -11.77 11.26 -23.83
N GLU A 20 -11.53 10.20 -23.06
CA GLU A 20 -11.03 8.91 -23.54
C GLU A 20 -12.12 7.84 -23.40
N ASP A 21 -12.09 7.05 -22.32
CA ASP A 21 -12.97 5.91 -22.13
C ASP A 21 -14.05 6.19 -21.07
N PRO A 22 -15.29 5.71 -21.27
CA PRO A 22 -16.29 5.71 -20.21
C PRO A 22 -15.89 4.70 -19.12
N LEU A 23 -15.85 5.15 -17.86
CA LEU A 23 -15.53 4.32 -16.69
C LEU A 23 -16.78 3.78 -16.00
N SER A 24 -17.93 4.40 -16.22
CA SER A 24 -19.22 3.95 -15.70
C SER A 24 -20.29 4.04 -16.77
N GLU A 25 -21.35 3.26 -16.59
CA GLU A 25 -22.60 3.52 -17.27
C GLU A 25 -23.23 4.83 -16.77
N GLY A 26 -24.16 5.38 -17.54
CA GLY A 26 -24.83 6.62 -17.16
C GLY A 26 -25.86 6.35 -16.05
N ASP A 27 -25.63 6.90 -14.87
CA ASP A 27 -26.59 6.89 -13.76
C ASP A 27 -27.36 8.22 -13.70
N PRO A 28 -28.70 8.23 -13.54
CA PRO A 28 -29.48 9.47 -13.49
C PRO A 28 -29.13 10.40 -12.33
N ILE A 29 -28.70 9.84 -11.20
CA ILE A 29 -28.42 10.54 -9.94
C ILE A 29 -26.94 10.91 -9.87
N GLN A 30 -26.05 9.96 -10.14
CA GLN A 30 -24.61 10.12 -10.03
C GLN A 30 -23.97 10.65 -11.31
N GLY A 31 -24.60 10.46 -12.47
CA GLY A 31 -24.02 10.80 -13.78
C GLY A 31 -23.06 9.73 -14.32
N ARG A 32 -22.44 10.03 -15.46
CA ARG A 32 -21.51 9.13 -16.16
C ARG A 32 -20.05 9.52 -15.90
N LEU A 33 -19.20 8.57 -15.52
CA LEU A 33 -17.77 8.79 -15.36
C LEU A 33 -17.00 8.49 -16.64
N TRP A 34 -15.99 9.31 -16.89
CA TRP A 34 -15.06 9.19 -18.01
C TRP A 34 -13.63 9.32 -17.50
N ARG A 35 -12.73 8.55 -18.12
CA ARG A 35 -11.31 8.85 -18.13
C ARG A 35 -11.07 9.93 -19.18
N ALA A 36 -10.21 10.89 -18.88
CA ALA A 36 -9.87 11.96 -19.79
C ALA A 36 -8.43 12.45 -19.55
N LEU A 37 -7.94 13.27 -20.46
CA LEU A 37 -6.59 13.86 -20.39
C LEU A 37 -6.68 15.39 -20.35
N ASP A 38 -5.83 16.02 -19.54
CA ASP A 38 -5.61 17.47 -19.57
C ASP A 38 -4.55 17.81 -20.61
N THR A 39 -4.97 18.30 -21.77
CA THR A 39 -4.08 18.60 -22.90
C THR A 39 -3.17 19.80 -22.64
N LEU A 40 -3.53 20.69 -21.69
CA LEU A 40 -2.71 21.83 -21.30
C LEU A 40 -1.70 21.48 -20.20
N ALA A 41 -1.91 20.38 -19.49
CA ALA A 41 -1.00 19.84 -18.49
C ALA A 41 -0.25 18.59 -19.02
N GLY A 42 0.14 18.59 -20.30
CA GLY A 42 0.95 17.53 -20.89
C GLY A 42 0.25 16.16 -20.94
N ASP A 43 -1.04 16.15 -21.26
CA ASP A 43 -1.88 14.94 -21.31
C ASP A 43 -1.91 14.18 -19.97
N THR A 44 -1.93 14.91 -18.85
CA THR A 44 -2.07 14.31 -17.51
C THR A 44 -3.43 13.61 -17.39
N PRO A 45 -3.49 12.34 -16.93
CA PRO A 45 -4.75 11.63 -16.79
C PRO A 45 -5.60 12.18 -15.65
N LEU A 46 -6.91 12.21 -15.88
CA LEU A 46 -7.92 12.67 -14.92
C LEU A 46 -9.25 11.92 -15.10
N VAL A 47 -10.17 12.16 -14.18
CA VAL A 47 -11.53 11.64 -14.24
C VAL A 47 -12.52 12.79 -14.37
N ILE A 48 -13.45 12.68 -15.31
CA ILE A 48 -14.54 13.64 -15.47
C ILE A 48 -15.89 12.96 -15.29
N ARG A 49 -16.76 13.56 -14.49
CA ARG A 49 -18.15 13.13 -14.33
C ARG A 49 -19.08 14.04 -15.13
N GLN A 50 -19.89 13.45 -16.00
CA GLN A 50 -20.96 14.13 -16.73
C GLN A 50 -22.27 14.03 -15.95
N VAL A 51 -22.89 15.17 -15.68
CA VAL A 51 -24.16 15.27 -14.94
C VAL A 51 -25.18 16.03 -15.79
N GLN A 52 -26.30 15.37 -16.08
CA GLN A 52 -27.33 15.87 -17.01
C GLN A 52 -28.59 16.37 -16.29
N SER A 53 -29.09 15.60 -15.32
CA SER A 53 -30.30 15.94 -14.54
C SER A 53 -30.19 17.33 -13.91
N SER A 54 -31.23 18.16 -14.03
CA SER A 54 -31.26 19.50 -13.42
C SER A 54 -31.08 19.46 -11.91
N GLU A 55 -31.69 18.49 -11.23
CA GLU A 55 -31.58 18.30 -9.79
C GLU A 55 -30.14 17.95 -9.39
N SER A 56 -29.54 16.97 -10.08
CA SER A 56 -28.13 16.60 -9.83
C SER A 56 -27.17 17.74 -10.16
N ARG A 57 -27.44 18.53 -11.21
CA ARG A 57 -26.62 19.71 -11.54
C ARG A 57 -26.65 20.75 -10.43
N GLN A 58 -27.84 21.08 -9.92
CA GLN A 58 -27.99 22.03 -8.81
C GLN A 58 -27.27 21.52 -7.55
N ARG A 59 -27.43 20.23 -7.23
CA ARG A 59 -26.71 19.60 -6.12
C ARG A 59 -25.20 19.72 -6.29
N PHE A 60 -24.66 19.30 -7.43
CA PHE A 60 -23.21 19.37 -7.67
C PHE A 60 -22.69 20.81 -7.64
N GLN A 61 -23.42 21.80 -8.16
CA GLN A 61 -23.06 23.22 -8.01
C GLN A 61 -22.96 23.67 -6.54
N GLN A 62 -23.78 23.11 -5.64
CA GLN A 62 -23.75 23.42 -4.21
C GLN A 62 -22.62 22.70 -3.46
N ILE A 63 -22.39 21.41 -3.73
CA ILE A 63 -21.40 20.60 -2.99
C ILE A 63 -19.98 20.73 -3.53
N TRP A 64 -19.80 20.99 -4.83
CA TRP A 64 -18.49 20.95 -5.48
C TRP A 64 -17.49 21.96 -4.91
N PRO A 65 -17.86 23.22 -4.61
CA PRO A 65 -16.94 24.16 -3.96
C PRO A 65 -16.41 23.67 -2.60
N ARG A 66 -17.25 22.94 -1.85
CA ARG A 66 -16.83 22.33 -0.57
C ARG A 66 -15.83 21.20 -0.83
N LEU A 67 -16.07 20.35 -1.83
CA LEU A 67 -15.15 19.28 -2.24
C LEU A 67 -13.81 19.82 -2.76
N GLN A 68 -13.81 20.89 -3.57
CA GLN A 68 -12.58 21.53 -4.07
C GLN A 68 -11.67 22.05 -2.96
N SER A 69 -12.26 22.46 -1.84
CA SER A 69 -11.53 22.97 -0.68
C SER A 69 -11.02 21.87 0.26
N LEU A 70 -11.28 20.60 -0.04
CA LEU A 70 -10.70 19.46 0.64
C LEU A 70 -9.33 19.15 0.04
N LEU A 71 -8.28 19.32 0.84
CA LEU A 71 -6.91 18.94 0.48
C LEU A 71 -6.48 17.84 1.44
N HIS A 72 -6.43 16.60 0.92
CA HIS A 72 -6.01 15.45 1.69
C HIS A 72 -5.34 14.43 0.76
N PRO A 73 -4.21 13.82 1.14
CA PRO A 73 -3.47 12.89 0.27
C PRO A 73 -4.28 11.65 -0.12
N GLN A 74 -5.36 11.33 0.61
CA GLN A 74 -6.24 10.18 0.35
C GLN A 74 -7.58 10.57 -0.31
N LEU A 75 -7.70 11.81 -0.82
CA LEU A 75 -8.78 12.24 -1.70
C LEU A 75 -8.20 12.67 -3.05
N PRO A 76 -8.79 12.27 -4.18
CA PRO A 76 -8.51 12.91 -5.46
C PRO A 76 -8.80 14.40 -5.35
N ARG A 77 -7.88 15.25 -5.83
CA ARG A 77 -8.14 16.69 -5.85
C ARG A 77 -9.31 16.97 -6.78
N CYS A 78 -10.33 17.66 -6.27
CA CYS A 78 -11.42 18.16 -7.09
C CYS A 78 -10.96 19.44 -7.81
N GLY A 79 -10.93 19.37 -9.14
CA GLY A 79 -10.63 20.46 -10.04
C GLY A 79 -11.88 21.26 -10.40
N GLU A 80 -11.90 21.83 -11.60
CA GLU A 80 -12.93 22.77 -12.05
C GLU A 80 -14.32 22.13 -12.22
N LEU A 81 -15.33 22.99 -12.13
CA LEU A 81 -16.72 22.69 -12.48
C LEU A 81 -17.01 23.35 -13.84
N LEU A 82 -17.39 22.58 -14.84
CA LEU A 82 -17.57 23.07 -16.22
C LEU A 82 -19.02 22.91 -16.66
N GLU A 83 -19.52 23.88 -17.42
CA GLU A 83 -20.80 23.75 -18.12
C GLU A 83 -20.54 23.70 -19.61
N SER A 84 -20.87 22.58 -20.25
CA SER A 84 -20.68 22.40 -21.69
C SER A 84 -21.65 21.37 -22.24
N HIS A 85 -22.11 21.58 -23.48
CA HIS A 85 -23.06 20.70 -24.17
C HIS A 85 -24.31 20.38 -23.33
N GLY A 86 -24.85 21.38 -22.61
CA GLY A 86 -26.06 21.23 -21.79
C GLY A 86 -25.90 20.32 -20.56
N SER A 87 -24.67 19.94 -20.21
CA SER A 87 -24.33 19.09 -19.06
C SER A 87 -23.35 19.81 -18.14
N LEU A 88 -23.39 19.47 -16.86
CA LEU A 88 -22.39 19.89 -15.88
C LEU A 88 -21.30 18.82 -15.81
N TRP A 89 -20.05 19.22 -15.80
CA TRP A 89 -18.90 18.33 -15.79
C TRP A 89 -18.02 18.63 -14.58
N THR A 90 -17.70 17.61 -13.81
CA THR A 90 -16.86 17.75 -12.63
C THR A 90 -15.53 17.05 -12.86
N VAL A 91 -14.41 17.77 -12.67
CA VAL A 91 -13.05 17.28 -12.99
C VAL A 91 -12.32 16.89 -11.71
N ARG A 92 -11.65 15.74 -11.68
CA ARG A 92 -10.81 15.34 -10.53
C ARG A 92 -9.57 14.57 -10.98
N ASP A 93 -8.57 14.54 -10.12
CA ASP A 93 -7.33 13.82 -10.39
C ASP A 93 -7.58 12.31 -10.61
N TRP A 94 -6.86 11.74 -11.56
CA TRP A 94 -6.76 10.29 -11.70
C TRP A 94 -5.95 9.71 -10.52
N GLN A 95 -6.32 8.53 -10.05
CA GLN A 95 -5.60 7.83 -8.98
C GLN A 95 -5.24 6.43 -9.46
N GLU A 96 -3.95 6.14 -9.46
CA GLU A 96 -3.42 4.83 -9.80
C GLU A 96 -3.43 3.92 -8.58
N GLY A 97 -4.12 2.80 -8.67
CA GLY A 97 -4.26 1.86 -7.57
C GLY A 97 -5.14 0.68 -7.94
N GLU A 98 -5.47 -0.10 -6.92
CA GLU A 98 -6.37 -1.24 -7.04
C GLU A 98 -7.51 -1.12 -6.03
N ALA A 99 -8.76 -1.27 -6.48
CA ALA A 99 -9.92 -1.19 -5.59
C ALA A 99 -9.89 -2.35 -4.57
N TYR A 100 -10.25 -2.08 -3.31
CA TYR A 100 -10.29 -3.14 -2.28
C TYR A 100 -11.25 -4.28 -2.64
N SER A 101 -12.30 -3.98 -3.41
CA SER A 101 -13.18 -5.01 -3.99
C SER A 101 -12.46 -5.93 -4.97
N LEU A 102 -11.57 -5.40 -5.82
CA LEU A 102 -10.79 -6.19 -6.77
C LEU A 102 -9.73 -7.02 -6.05
N ILE A 103 -9.03 -6.42 -5.07
CA ILE A 103 -8.09 -7.13 -4.20
C ILE A 103 -8.81 -8.29 -3.48
N LEU A 104 -10.00 -8.05 -2.96
CA LEU A 104 -10.80 -9.08 -2.29
C LEU A 104 -11.18 -10.21 -3.25
N SER A 105 -11.64 -9.89 -4.46
CA SER A 105 -11.97 -10.88 -5.50
C SER A 105 -10.78 -11.77 -5.84
N GLN A 106 -9.62 -11.16 -6.11
CA GLN A 106 -8.38 -11.91 -6.41
C GLN A 106 -7.91 -12.79 -5.25
N ARG A 107 -8.11 -12.34 -4.01
CA ARG A 107 -7.82 -13.15 -2.81
C ARG A 107 -8.81 -14.30 -2.68
N SER A 108 -10.09 -14.05 -2.90
CA SER A 108 -11.16 -15.04 -2.82
C SER A 108 -10.96 -16.19 -3.82
N GLU A 109 -10.50 -15.89 -5.05
CA GLU A 109 -10.09 -16.91 -6.03
C GLU A 109 -9.04 -17.88 -5.49
N ARG A 110 -8.14 -17.37 -4.64
CA ARG A 110 -7.07 -18.13 -3.99
C ARG A 110 -7.47 -18.67 -2.61
N GLN A 111 -8.77 -18.62 -2.27
CA GLN A 111 -9.30 -18.96 -0.95
C GLN A 111 -8.63 -18.18 0.18
N MET A 112 -8.40 -16.88 -0.03
CA MET A 112 -7.85 -15.96 0.97
C MET A 112 -8.78 -14.78 1.22
N VAL A 113 -8.61 -14.15 2.38
CA VAL A 113 -9.30 -12.93 2.83
C VAL A 113 -8.31 -11.96 3.45
N PHE A 114 -8.75 -10.77 3.86
CA PHE A 114 -7.88 -9.82 4.56
C PHE A 114 -7.64 -10.27 6.00
N GLY A 115 -6.40 -10.14 6.46
CA GLY A 115 -6.06 -10.35 7.87
C GLY A 115 -6.58 -9.22 8.76
N ALA A 116 -6.76 -9.50 10.05
CA ALA A 116 -7.19 -8.52 11.03
C ALA A 116 -6.29 -7.28 11.07
N GLY A 117 -4.97 -7.45 10.95
CA GLY A 117 -4.03 -6.33 10.94
C GLY A 117 -4.14 -5.46 9.70
N GLU A 118 -4.43 -6.03 8.53
CA GLU A 118 -4.66 -5.23 7.31
C GLU A 118 -5.91 -4.37 7.43
N VAL A 119 -6.98 -4.93 7.99
CA VAL A 119 -8.25 -4.22 8.17
C VAL A 119 -8.14 -3.17 9.27
N LEU A 120 -7.45 -3.47 10.37
CA LEU A 120 -7.17 -2.48 11.41
C LEU A 120 -6.37 -1.29 10.86
N LEU A 121 -5.35 -1.55 10.05
CA LEU A 121 -4.56 -0.51 9.39
C LEU A 121 -5.41 0.32 8.43
N LEU A 122 -6.23 -0.34 7.59
CA LEU A 122 -7.18 0.32 6.70
C LEU A 122 -8.12 1.26 7.46
N LEU A 123 -8.69 0.81 8.57
CA LEU A 123 -9.58 1.63 9.40
C LEU A 123 -8.85 2.85 9.96
N ARG A 124 -7.67 2.65 10.56
CA ARG A 124 -6.84 3.75 11.09
C ARG A 124 -6.45 4.77 10.03
N GLN A 125 -6.24 4.34 8.78
CA GLN A 125 -5.92 5.22 7.65
C GLN A 125 -7.14 5.87 7.00
N THR A 126 -8.34 5.28 7.11
CA THR A 126 -9.58 5.80 6.48
C THR A 126 -10.38 6.71 7.41
N LEU A 127 -10.26 6.55 8.74
CA LEU A 127 -10.99 7.39 9.70
C LEU A 127 -10.58 8.88 9.65
N PRO A 128 -9.29 9.26 9.55
CA PRO A 128 -8.89 10.66 9.40
C PRO A 128 -9.48 11.30 8.15
N LEU A 129 -9.53 10.53 7.06
CA LEU A 129 -10.14 10.92 5.80
C LEU A 129 -11.63 11.22 5.94
N LEU A 130 -12.40 10.34 6.60
CA LEU A 130 -13.82 10.57 6.86
C LEU A 130 -14.04 11.78 7.79
N ALA A 131 -13.19 11.95 8.80
CA ALA A 131 -13.23 13.12 9.69
C ALA A 131 -13.08 14.43 8.91
N VAL A 132 -12.19 14.47 7.91
CA VAL A 132 -11.98 15.63 7.04
C VAL A 132 -13.22 15.95 6.19
N ILE A 133 -13.86 14.93 5.60
CA ILE A 133 -15.09 15.09 4.82
C ILE A 133 -16.23 15.59 5.73
N ASN A 134 -16.46 14.91 6.85
CA ASN A 134 -17.53 15.24 7.78
C ASN A 134 -17.32 16.61 8.45
N GLY A 135 -16.06 17.02 8.67
CA GLY A 135 -15.70 18.35 9.17
C GLY A 135 -16.08 19.50 8.22
N ARG A 136 -16.31 19.23 6.92
CA ARG A 136 -16.90 20.20 5.97
C ARG A 136 -18.41 20.09 5.83
N GLY A 137 -19.06 19.35 6.74
CA GLY A 137 -20.49 19.12 6.73
C GLY A 137 -20.95 18.28 5.54
N LEU A 138 -20.08 17.43 5.01
CA LEU A 138 -20.38 16.50 3.92
C LEU A 138 -20.48 15.07 4.47
N VAL A 139 -21.35 14.27 3.85
CA VAL A 139 -21.49 12.83 4.08
C VAL A 139 -21.26 12.14 2.74
N HIS A 140 -20.40 11.13 2.71
CA HIS A 140 -20.03 10.43 1.47
C HIS A 140 -21.21 9.61 0.90
N GLY A 141 -21.92 8.90 1.76
CA GLY A 141 -23.17 8.21 1.44
C GLY A 141 -23.02 6.84 0.76
N ASP A 142 -21.81 6.48 0.33
CA ASP A 142 -21.50 5.19 -0.31
C ASP A 142 -20.07 4.68 -0.01
N VAL A 143 -19.71 4.59 1.27
CA VAL A 143 -18.41 4.04 1.69
C VAL A 143 -18.44 2.51 1.59
N ASN A 144 -17.64 1.95 0.68
CA ASN A 144 -17.56 0.51 0.41
C ASN A 144 -16.19 0.12 -0.24
N PRO A 145 -15.85 -1.17 -0.35
CA PRO A 145 -14.59 -1.63 -0.96
C PRO A 145 -14.39 -1.25 -2.44
N ARG A 146 -15.45 -0.95 -3.20
CA ARG A 146 -15.35 -0.52 -4.60
C ARG A 146 -14.90 0.94 -4.70
N ASN A 147 -15.31 1.76 -3.74
CA ASN A 147 -14.98 3.19 -3.70
C ASN A 147 -13.67 3.49 -2.94
N LEU A 148 -13.10 2.49 -2.26
CA LEU A 148 -11.77 2.55 -1.65
C LEU A 148 -10.73 1.92 -2.58
N LEU A 149 -9.71 2.70 -2.93
CA LEU A 149 -8.60 2.31 -3.80
C LEU A 149 -7.31 2.21 -2.98
N ARG A 150 -6.58 1.10 -3.05
CA ARG A 150 -5.22 1.03 -2.55
C ARG A 150 -4.26 1.61 -3.58
N ARG A 151 -3.68 2.78 -3.30
CA ARG A 151 -2.77 3.46 -4.23
C ARG A 151 -1.46 2.70 -4.40
N HIS A 152 -0.96 2.61 -5.63
CA HIS A 152 0.28 1.86 -5.91
C HIS A 152 1.54 2.52 -5.36
N SER A 153 1.59 3.86 -5.34
CA SER A 153 2.81 4.60 -4.99
C SER A 153 3.22 4.49 -3.53
N ASP A 154 2.26 4.37 -2.62
CA ASP A 154 2.50 4.37 -1.16
C ASP A 154 1.62 3.37 -0.38
N GLY A 155 0.71 2.66 -1.05
CA GLY A 155 -0.17 1.68 -0.42
C GLY A 155 -1.30 2.26 0.42
N LEU A 156 -1.50 3.58 0.44
CA LEU A 156 -2.56 4.23 1.22
C LEU A 156 -3.95 4.03 0.58
N PRO A 157 -5.02 3.93 1.38
CA PRO A 157 -6.39 3.87 0.87
C PRO A 157 -6.83 5.27 0.42
N VAL A 158 -7.38 5.39 -0.78
CA VAL A 158 -7.87 6.62 -1.41
C VAL A 158 -9.37 6.44 -1.70
N LEU A 159 -10.19 7.41 -1.32
CA LEU A 159 -11.64 7.36 -1.53
C LEU A 159 -12.02 8.10 -2.82
N LEU A 160 -12.64 7.39 -3.78
CA LEU A 160 -12.74 7.88 -5.16
C LEU A 160 -14.09 8.49 -5.56
N ASP A 161 -15.22 8.10 -4.98
CA ASP A 161 -16.54 8.40 -5.58
C ASP A 161 -17.46 9.35 -4.79
N PHE A 162 -17.51 10.62 -5.23
CA PHE A 162 -18.41 11.63 -4.67
C PHE A 162 -19.80 11.70 -5.32
N GLY A 163 -20.22 10.66 -6.06
CA GLY A 163 -21.49 10.60 -6.78
C GLY A 163 -22.71 10.81 -5.88
N LEU A 164 -22.67 10.27 -4.67
CA LEU A 164 -23.76 10.29 -3.68
C LEU A 164 -23.51 11.22 -2.49
N VAL A 165 -22.46 12.06 -2.57
CA VAL A 165 -22.18 13.03 -1.51
C VAL A 165 -23.35 13.97 -1.31
N GLN A 166 -23.71 14.17 -0.04
CA GLN A 166 -24.73 15.09 0.40
C GLN A 166 -24.27 15.98 1.56
N ILE A 167 -24.95 17.10 1.74
CA ILE A 167 -24.73 17.96 2.91
C ILE A 167 -25.37 17.30 4.13
N ARG A 168 -24.68 17.33 5.27
CA ARG A 168 -25.20 16.86 6.55
C ARG A 168 -26.56 17.51 6.84
N GLY A 169 -27.55 16.70 7.16
CA GLY A 169 -28.93 17.12 7.45
C GLY A 169 -29.86 17.12 6.24
N GLU A 170 -29.36 16.93 5.03
CA GLU A 170 -30.20 16.74 3.84
C GLU A 170 -30.65 15.29 3.70
N ALA A 171 -31.69 15.06 2.89
CA ALA A 171 -32.15 13.72 2.59
C ALA A 171 -31.10 12.95 1.76
N PRO A 172 -30.87 11.65 2.04
CA PRO A 172 -29.94 10.85 1.28
C PRO A 172 -30.45 10.62 -0.15
N LEU A 173 -29.51 10.40 -1.05
CA LEU A 173 -29.81 10.01 -2.42
C LEU A 173 -30.06 8.51 -2.52
N ALA A 174 -30.96 8.12 -3.41
CA ALA A 174 -31.07 6.74 -3.84
C ALA A 174 -29.82 6.31 -4.63
N GLY A 175 -29.55 5.00 -4.66
CA GLY A 175 -28.45 4.42 -5.43
C GLY A 175 -27.19 4.06 -4.63
N ALA A 176 -27.25 4.11 -3.30
CA ALA A 176 -26.20 3.55 -2.45
C ALA A 176 -26.02 2.04 -2.71
N THR A 177 -24.78 1.55 -2.59
CA THR A 177 -24.47 0.15 -2.88
C THR A 177 -25.22 -0.75 -1.89
N PRO A 178 -25.99 -1.76 -2.37
CA PRO A 178 -26.77 -2.64 -1.51
C PRO A 178 -25.95 -3.25 -0.36
N GLY A 179 -26.54 -3.25 0.83
CA GLY A 179 -25.97 -3.86 2.02
C GLY A 179 -24.90 -3.05 2.77
N TYR A 180 -24.34 -1.97 2.20
CA TYR A 180 -23.36 -1.13 2.92
C TYR A 180 -24.01 0.01 3.71
N ALA A 181 -25.04 0.64 3.14
CA ALA A 181 -25.74 1.75 3.77
C ALA A 181 -26.58 1.28 4.98
N PRO A 182 -26.66 2.07 6.07
CA PRO A 182 -27.53 1.76 7.20
C PRO A 182 -29.02 1.83 6.81
N ARG A 183 -29.89 1.16 7.56
CA ARG A 183 -31.34 1.16 7.30
C ARG A 183 -31.94 2.55 7.40
N ALA A 184 -31.43 3.39 8.31
CA ALA A 184 -31.77 4.81 8.41
C ALA A 184 -31.65 5.55 7.06
N GLN A 185 -30.60 5.27 6.27
CA GLN A 185 -30.42 5.85 4.95
C GLN A 185 -31.51 5.37 3.97
N GLY A 186 -31.85 4.08 4.01
CA GLY A 186 -32.97 3.52 3.23
C GLY A 186 -34.34 4.07 3.63
N ARG A 187 -34.50 4.51 4.89
CA ARG A 187 -35.69 5.23 5.40
C ARG A 187 -35.68 6.72 5.07
N SER A 188 -34.70 7.20 4.31
CA SER A 188 -34.52 8.62 3.98
C SER A 188 -34.33 9.51 5.20
N GLU A 189 -33.76 8.99 6.29
CA GLU A 189 -33.37 9.80 7.45
C GLU A 189 -32.23 10.76 7.05
N PRO A 190 -32.15 11.98 7.62
CA PRO A 190 -31.15 12.97 7.24
C PRO A 190 -29.71 12.44 7.30
N CYS A 191 -28.94 12.74 6.25
CA CYS A 191 -27.54 12.35 6.13
C CYS A 191 -26.73 12.81 7.35
N ALA A 192 -26.01 11.87 7.96
CA ALA A 192 -25.19 12.15 9.12
C ALA A 192 -23.87 11.35 9.10
N PRO A 193 -22.78 11.87 9.72
CA PRO A 193 -21.45 11.27 9.68
C PRO A 193 -21.38 9.78 10.05
N TRP A 194 -22.18 9.36 11.03
CA TRP A 194 -22.22 7.97 11.49
C TRP A 194 -22.62 6.97 10.39
N MET A 195 -23.34 7.43 9.34
CA MET A 195 -23.75 6.57 8.23
C MET A 195 -22.54 6.12 7.39
N ASP A 196 -21.55 6.99 7.21
CA ASP A 196 -20.28 6.65 6.56
C ASP A 196 -19.45 5.69 7.44
N LEU A 197 -19.50 5.86 8.77
CA LEU A 197 -18.85 4.96 9.72
C LEU A 197 -19.47 3.56 9.70
N HIS A 198 -20.80 3.47 9.59
CA HIS A 198 -21.51 2.22 9.40
C HIS A 198 -21.04 1.53 8.11
N GLY A 199 -21.03 2.24 6.97
CA GLY A 199 -20.52 1.71 5.70
C GLY A 199 -19.06 1.22 5.78
N LEU A 200 -18.21 1.94 6.54
CA LEU A 200 -16.84 1.52 6.82
C LEU A 200 -16.78 0.25 7.71
N GLY A 201 -17.68 0.11 8.69
CA GLY A 201 -17.82 -1.10 9.49
C GLY A 201 -18.22 -2.32 8.65
N VAL A 202 -19.20 -2.15 7.74
CA VAL A 202 -19.61 -3.21 6.80
C VAL A 202 -18.44 -3.57 5.88
N THR A 203 -17.71 -2.56 5.39
CA THR A 203 -16.50 -2.76 4.58
C THR A 203 -15.48 -3.63 5.32
N ALA A 204 -15.19 -3.34 6.59
CA ALA A 204 -14.27 -4.14 7.39
C ALA A 204 -14.75 -5.59 7.51
N LEU A 205 -16.02 -5.82 7.85
CA LEU A 205 -16.58 -7.16 7.99
C LEU A 205 -16.54 -7.96 6.67
N VAL A 206 -16.84 -7.31 5.54
CA VAL A 206 -16.75 -7.92 4.20
C VAL A 206 -15.31 -8.31 3.86
N LEU A 207 -14.34 -7.43 4.12
CA LEU A 207 -12.92 -7.72 3.83
C LEU A 207 -12.37 -8.86 4.69
N LEU A 208 -12.75 -8.91 5.97
CA LEU A 208 -12.35 -9.96 6.90
C LEU A 208 -12.98 -11.32 6.57
N SER A 209 -14.24 -11.33 6.18
CA SER A 209 -14.99 -12.57 5.92
C SER A 209 -14.88 -13.08 4.48
N GLY A 210 -14.59 -12.19 3.52
CA GLY A 210 -14.70 -12.46 2.09
C GLY A 210 -16.12 -12.82 1.64
N ARG A 211 -17.13 -12.46 2.43
CA ARG A 211 -18.56 -12.69 2.19
C ARG A 211 -19.24 -11.40 1.72
N THR A 212 -20.32 -11.54 0.96
CA THR A 212 -21.09 -10.36 0.54
C THR A 212 -21.90 -9.82 1.72
N PRO A 213 -22.23 -8.51 1.74
CA PRO A 213 -23.03 -7.92 2.81
C PRO A 213 -24.33 -8.67 3.08
N GLU A 214 -25.04 -9.13 2.03
CA GLU A 214 -26.33 -9.81 2.14
C GLU A 214 -26.22 -11.12 2.92
N SER A 215 -25.12 -11.85 2.75
CA SER A 215 -24.86 -13.10 3.48
C SER A 215 -24.41 -12.90 4.94
N LEU A 216 -24.08 -11.66 5.29
CA LEU A 216 -23.67 -11.25 6.63
C LEU A 216 -24.82 -10.55 7.39
N ILE A 217 -25.97 -10.32 6.75
CA ILE A 217 -27.17 -9.84 7.43
C ILE A 217 -27.88 -11.06 8.03
N ALA A 218 -28.20 -11.01 9.32
CA ALA A 218 -28.89 -12.10 9.99
C ALA A 218 -30.32 -12.27 9.43
N SER A 219 -30.73 -13.53 9.19
CA SER A 219 -32.02 -13.88 8.57
C SER A 219 -33.24 -13.46 9.40
N ASP A 220 -33.05 -13.26 10.71
CA ASP A 220 -34.08 -12.77 11.63
C ASP A 220 -34.23 -11.23 11.60
N GLY A 221 -33.41 -10.54 10.80
CA GLY A 221 -33.38 -9.09 10.71
C GLY A 221 -32.78 -8.39 11.94
N GLY A 222 -32.21 -9.15 12.89
CA GLY A 222 -31.74 -8.68 14.20
C GLY A 222 -30.37 -8.01 14.20
N GLY A 223 -29.62 -8.05 13.11
CA GLY A 223 -28.31 -7.40 13.01
C GLY A 223 -27.37 -8.09 12.01
N TRP A 224 -26.09 -8.12 12.36
CA TRP A 224 -25.01 -8.68 11.56
C TRP A 224 -24.60 -10.06 12.08
N SER A 225 -24.56 -11.04 11.18
CA SER A 225 -24.06 -12.38 11.41
C SER A 225 -22.54 -12.41 11.23
N TRP A 226 -21.84 -12.86 12.26
CA TRP A 226 -20.40 -12.99 12.28
C TRP A 226 -20.02 -14.45 11.98
N PRO A 227 -19.17 -14.73 10.98
CA PRO A 227 -18.72 -16.10 10.73
C PRO A 227 -18.02 -16.67 11.96
N ASP A 228 -18.37 -17.88 12.39
CA ASP A 228 -17.82 -18.52 13.60
C ASP A 228 -16.29 -18.66 13.56
N GLN A 229 -15.73 -18.79 12.36
CA GLN A 229 -14.29 -18.95 12.13
C GLN A 229 -13.53 -17.63 12.04
N LEU A 230 -14.20 -16.48 12.16
CA LEU A 230 -13.55 -15.17 12.17
C LEU A 230 -13.00 -14.90 13.57
N GLU A 231 -11.74 -15.32 13.79
CA GLU A 231 -11.01 -15.07 15.02
C GLU A 231 -10.46 -13.62 15.03
N LEU A 232 -10.96 -12.81 15.97
CA LEU A 232 -10.53 -11.44 16.20
C LEU A 232 -10.28 -11.24 17.69
N GLU A 233 -9.36 -10.33 18.02
CA GLU A 233 -9.22 -9.86 19.41
C GLU A 233 -10.55 -9.28 19.90
N PRO A 234 -11.00 -9.61 21.12
CA PRO A 234 -12.31 -9.18 21.64
C PRO A 234 -12.54 -7.68 21.55
N GLU A 235 -11.50 -6.88 21.84
CA GLU A 235 -11.54 -5.43 21.81
C GLU A 235 -11.71 -4.91 20.38
N PHE A 236 -11.01 -5.49 19.40
CA PHE A 236 -11.17 -5.09 18.01
C PHE A 236 -12.56 -5.46 17.49
N ARG A 237 -13.04 -6.67 17.82
CA ARG A 237 -14.40 -7.10 17.49
C ARG A 237 -15.45 -6.16 18.06
N ALA A 238 -15.31 -5.75 19.33
CA ALA A 238 -16.25 -4.82 19.96
C ALA A 238 -16.33 -3.47 19.25
N VAL A 239 -15.20 -2.95 18.74
CA VAL A 239 -15.19 -1.71 17.95
C VAL A 239 -15.93 -1.89 16.63
N LEU A 240 -15.70 -2.99 15.92
CA LEU A 240 -16.39 -3.29 14.66
C LEU A 240 -17.90 -3.50 14.87
N GLU A 241 -18.30 -4.23 15.91
CA GLU A 241 -19.71 -4.41 16.27
C GLU A 241 -20.38 -3.07 16.57
N ARG A 242 -19.68 -2.17 17.28
CA ARG A 242 -20.20 -0.83 17.59
C ARG A 242 -20.29 0.08 16.37
N LEU A 243 -19.43 -0.07 15.36
CA LEU A 243 -19.55 0.64 14.07
C LEU A 243 -20.83 0.26 13.32
N LEU A 244 -21.35 -0.95 13.53
CA LEU A 244 -22.53 -1.48 12.85
C LEU A 244 -23.85 -1.15 13.57
N LEU A 245 -23.82 -0.46 14.71
CA LEU A 245 -25.02 -0.09 15.46
C LEU A 245 -25.67 1.18 14.89
N GLU A 246 -27.00 1.16 14.76
CA GLU A 246 -27.79 2.33 14.37
C GLU A 246 -28.28 3.17 15.56
N ASP A 247 -28.37 2.56 16.75
CA ASP A 247 -28.84 3.19 17.98
C ASP A 247 -27.95 4.38 18.39
N PRO A 248 -28.47 5.63 18.42
CA PRO A 248 -27.70 6.83 18.77
C PRO A 248 -26.96 6.76 20.09
N ASP A 249 -27.52 6.08 21.10
CA ASP A 249 -26.93 6.02 22.45
C ASP A 249 -25.76 5.03 22.54
N ARG A 250 -25.68 4.09 21.59
CA ARG A 250 -24.70 3.00 21.62
C ARG A 250 -23.65 3.10 20.51
N ARG A 251 -23.99 3.69 19.37
CA ARG A 251 -23.10 3.78 18.20
C ARG A 251 -21.95 4.77 18.39
N PHE A 252 -21.06 4.82 17.39
CA PHE A 252 -20.12 5.93 17.24
C PHE A 252 -20.78 7.07 16.47
N ALA A 253 -20.64 8.30 16.97
CA ALA A 253 -21.17 9.48 16.30
C ALA A 253 -20.16 10.09 15.31
N GLU A 254 -18.87 10.02 15.62
CA GLU A 254 -17.80 10.70 14.90
C GLU A 254 -16.57 9.80 14.71
N ALA A 255 -15.87 10.00 13.60
CA ALA A 255 -14.68 9.23 13.24
C ALA A 255 -13.57 9.29 14.31
N ALA A 256 -13.43 10.43 15.00
CA ALA A 256 -12.46 10.61 16.08
C ALA A 256 -12.67 9.63 17.25
N GLN A 257 -13.94 9.33 17.58
CA GLN A 257 -14.28 8.38 18.65
C GLN A 257 -13.85 6.96 18.29
N VAL A 258 -14.02 6.58 17.02
CA VAL A 258 -13.60 5.28 16.51
C VAL A 258 -12.08 5.19 16.53
N LEU A 259 -11.39 6.24 16.05
CA LEU A 259 -9.92 6.26 16.00
C LEU A 259 -9.32 6.13 17.40
N ALA A 260 -9.86 6.85 18.39
CA ALA A 260 -9.45 6.74 19.79
C ALA A 260 -9.71 5.33 20.37
N ALA A 261 -10.81 4.66 19.96
CA ALA A 261 -11.09 3.29 20.37
C ALA A 261 -10.15 2.27 19.71
N LEU A 262 -9.66 2.55 18.51
CA LEU A 262 -8.72 1.69 17.80
C LEU A 262 -7.26 1.93 18.22
N GLU A 263 -6.88 3.12 18.65
CA GLU A 263 -5.50 3.50 19.02
C GLU A 263 -4.80 2.56 20.02
N PRO A 264 -5.43 2.11 21.13
CA PRO A 264 -4.77 1.24 22.10
C PRO A 264 -4.59 -0.21 21.62
N LEU A 265 -5.26 -0.61 20.52
CA LEU A 265 -5.18 -1.98 20.03
C LEU A 265 -3.78 -2.28 19.47
N PRO A 266 -3.12 -3.38 19.88
CA PRO A 266 -1.87 -3.79 19.26
C PRO A 266 -2.13 -4.13 17.79
N MET A 267 -1.11 -3.99 16.95
CA MET A 267 -1.20 -4.52 15.59
C MET A 267 -1.17 -6.05 15.66
N PRO A 268 -2.20 -6.77 15.16
CA PRO A 268 -2.22 -8.23 15.15
C PRO A 268 -1.03 -8.80 14.38
N ASP A 269 -0.53 -9.96 14.81
CA ASP A 269 0.59 -10.67 14.16
C ASP A 269 0.33 -10.98 12.67
N SER A 270 -0.94 -11.12 12.30
CA SER A 270 -1.37 -11.29 10.91
C SER A 270 -1.67 -9.95 10.24
N THR A 271 -0.65 -9.36 9.61
CA THR A 271 -0.76 -8.14 8.77
C THR A 271 -0.84 -8.45 7.28
N GLY A 272 -1.16 -9.69 6.90
CA GLY A 272 -1.24 -10.13 5.51
C GLY A 272 -2.49 -10.98 5.24
N PRO A 273 -2.69 -11.40 3.97
CA PRO A 273 -3.82 -12.22 3.60
C PRO A 273 -3.80 -13.55 4.36
N ILE A 274 -4.96 -13.95 4.88
CA ILE A 274 -5.16 -15.22 5.59
C ILE A 274 -6.02 -16.16 4.76
N ALA A 275 -5.88 -17.47 4.98
CA ALA A 275 -6.73 -18.45 4.32
C ALA A 275 -8.19 -18.30 4.79
N ARG A 276 -9.12 -18.43 3.85
CA ARG A 276 -10.55 -18.43 4.12
C ARG A 276 -10.93 -19.73 4.83
N ALA A 277 -11.42 -19.62 6.07
CA ALA A 277 -11.67 -20.77 6.93
C ALA A 277 -12.80 -21.71 6.44
N ASP A 278 -13.70 -21.22 5.57
CA ASP A 278 -14.93 -21.95 5.17
C ASP A 278 -14.72 -23.10 4.18
N ARG A 279 -13.52 -23.29 3.60
CA ARG A 279 -13.31 -24.23 2.47
C ARG A 279 -12.13 -25.18 2.58
N THR A 280 -11.49 -25.29 3.75
CA THR A 280 -10.53 -26.37 3.98
C THR A 280 -11.28 -27.67 4.24
N VAL A 281 -11.66 -28.39 3.18
CA VAL A 281 -11.95 -29.82 3.29
C VAL A 281 -10.63 -30.48 3.67
N VAL A 282 -10.44 -30.67 4.98
CA VAL A 282 -9.39 -31.52 5.52
C VAL A 282 -9.72 -32.96 5.07
N LEU A 283 -9.20 -33.36 3.91
CA LEU A 283 -9.00 -34.78 3.59
C LEU A 283 -7.81 -35.29 4.40
N ALA A 284 -7.94 -35.29 5.73
CA ALA A 284 -7.13 -36.14 6.58
C ALA A 284 -8.03 -37.29 7.04
N PRO A 285 -7.68 -38.56 6.75
CA PRO A 285 -8.36 -39.68 7.38
C PRO A 285 -8.28 -39.49 8.89
N ARG A 286 -9.43 -39.41 9.55
CA ARG A 286 -9.54 -39.42 11.01
C ARG A 286 -9.02 -40.78 11.48
N ALA A 287 -7.74 -40.85 11.81
CA ALA A 287 -7.16 -42.03 12.42
C ALA A 287 -7.85 -42.24 13.78
N ALA A 288 -8.72 -43.23 13.83
CA ALA A 288 -9.35 -43.68 15.04
C ALA A 288 -8.28 -44.12 16.05
N GLY A 289 -8.44 -43.63 17.28
CA GLY A 289 -7.95 -44.20 18.54
C GLY A 289 -6.62 -44.93 18.54
N ARG A 290 -5.57 -44.26 19.05
CA ARG A 290 -4.56 -44.92 19.90
C ARG A 290 -4.36 -44.08 21.17
N PRO A 291 -4.36 -44.70 22.36
CA PRO A 291 -4.06 -43.99 23.60
C PRO A 291 -2.59 -43.56 23.60
N ALA A 292 -2.34 -42.33 24.04
CA ALA A 292 -1.00 -41.80 24.23
C ALA A 292 -0.27 -42.57 25.35
N PRO A 293 1.04 -42.87 25.22
CA PRO A 293 1.83 -43.36 26.33
C PRO A 293 2.09 -42.22 27.33
N ASP A 294 1.85 -42.51 28.60
CA ASP A 294 2.15 -41.63 29.74
C ASP A 294 3.65 -41.27 29.80
N LEU A 295 3.94 -39.98 29.80
CA LEU A 295 5.26 -39.45 30.16
C LEU A 295 5.18 -38.85 31.59
N PRO A 296 6.17 -39.13 32.46
CA PRO A 296 6.11 -38.75 33.88
C PRO A 296 6.29 -37.25 34.10
N SER A 297 5.39 -36.67 34.87
CA SER A 297 5.41 -35.27 35.33
C SER A 297 6.55 -35.04 36.33
N LEU A 298 7.57 -34.28 35.93
CA LEU A 298 8.57 -33.77 36.87
C LEU A 298 7.97 -32.62 37.69
N ARG A 299 7.79 -32.88 38.98
CA ARG A 299 7.40 -31.90 40.01
C ARG A 299 8.55 -30.92 40.24
N SER A 300 8.28 -29.63 40.17
CA SER A 300 9.19 -28.59 40.71
C SER A 300 9.01 -28.52 42.24
N PRO A 301 10.09 -28.42 43.03
CA PRO A 301 9.98 -28.22 44.47
C PRO A 301 9.58 -26.80 44.82
N ALA A 302 8.79 -26.69 45.88
CA ALA A 302 8.30 -25.46 46.49
C ALA A 302 9.40 -24.73 47.26
N ASP A 303 9.44 -23.41 47.15
CA ASP A 303 10.09 -22.51 48.11
C ASP A 303 9.05 -21.97 49.11
N PRO A 304 9.39 -21.84 50.41
CA PRO A 304 8.44 -21.47 51.45
C PRO A 304 8.32 -19.96 51.65
N VAL A 305 7.11 -19.56 52.03
CA VAL A 305 6.71 -18.25 52.56
C VAL A 305 7.43 -17.95 53.88
N PRO A 306 7.67 -16.66 54.21
CA PRO A 306 7.22 -16.23 55.54
C PRO A 306 6.50 -14.88 55.53
N ALA A 307 5.51 -14.80 56.41
CA ALA A 307 4.74 -13.61 56.75
C ALA A 307 5.23 -12.99 58.07
N ALA A 308 5.05 -11.67 58.15
CA ALA A 308 4.78 -10.83 59.33
C ALA A 308 5.84 -10.62 60.45
N ASP A 309 6.19 -9.34 60.61
CA ASP A 309 6.64 -8.57 61.81
C ASP A 309 5.84 -8.86 63.12
N PRO A 310 6.17 -8.37 64.35
CA PRO A 310 6.98 -7.17 64.71
C PRO A 310 7.85 -7.22 66.01
N THR A 311 8.52 -6.09 66.31
CA THR A 311 8.99 -5.55 67.63
C THR A 311 10.21 -6.22 68.30
N SER A 312 11.18 -5.54 68.93
CA SER A 312 11.35 -4.15 69.37
C SER A 312 12.83 -3.82 69.65
N MET A 313 13.17 -2.55 69.39
CA MET A 313 14.17 -1.69 70.06
C MET A 313 15.46 -2.31 70.62
N ARG A 314 16.60 -1.92 70.03
CA ARG A 314 17.70 -1.29 70.79
C ARG A 314 18.56 -0.37 69.92
N ARG A 315 18.39 0.91 70.23
CA ARG A 315 19.14 2.12 69.92
C ARG A 315 20.64 2.00 69.55
N SER A 316 20.98 2.94 68.66
CA SER A 316 22.14 3.86 68.68
C SER A 316 23.42 3.45 67.97
N ARG A 317 23.71 4.14 66.85
CA ARG A 317 24.86 5.09 66.71
C ARG A 317 25.25 5.42 65.26
N ALA A 318 24.51 4.96 64.24
CA ALA A 318 24.94 5.14 62.85
C ALA A 318 24.29 6.31 62.08
N GLU A 319 23.31 7.03 62.63
CA GLU A 319 22.58 8.10 61.91
C GLU A 319 22.74 9.50 62.55
N ALA A 320 23.96 9.92 62.88
CA ALA A 320 24.23 11.28 63.36
C ALA A 320 25.39 11.99 62.64
N ARG A 321 25.61 11.64 61.38
CA ARG A 321 26.44 12.34 60.37
C ARG A 321 25.87 11.90 59.03
N GLU A 322 25.24 12.68 58.17
CA GLU A 322 25.30 14.11 57.90
C GLU A 322 23.96 14.50 57.25
N GLN A 323 23.19 15.36 57.91
CA GLN A 323 22.35 16.33 57.21
C GLN A 323 23.24 17.54 56.97
N GLY A 324 23.51 17.83 55.70
CA GLY A 324 24.32 18.94 55.24
C GLY A 324 24.07 19.15 53.74
N ALA A 325 22.80 19.33 53.40
CA ALA A 325 22.41 19.80 52.09
C ALA A 325 22.76 21.30 51.94
N GLU A 326 23.00 21.68 50.69
CA GLU A 326 22.92 23.05 50.14
C GLU A 326 24.17 23.95 50.24
N GLY A 327 24.81 24.15 49.07
CA GLY A 327 25.65 25.32 48.80
C GLY A 327 26.89 25.01 47.97
N GLY A 328 26.81 25.07 46.63
CA GLY A 328 28.02 24.91 45.82
C GLY A 328 27.92 24.88 44.30
N LEU A 329 27.04 25.65 43.65
CA LEU A 329 27.03 25.77 42.17
C LEU A 329 27.01 27.21 41.62
N TRP A 330 26.94 28.23 42.48
CA TRP A 330 27.00 29.64 42.04
C TRP A 330 28.34 30.12 41.42
N PRO A 331 29.53 29.54 41.72
CA PRO A 331 30.77 30.00 41.10
C PRO A 331 30.83 29.75 39.58
N VAL A 332 30.20 28.66 39.10
CA VAL A 332 30.24 28.24 37.70
C VAL A 332 29.32 29.10 36.84
N VAL A 333 28.16 29.50 37.37
CA VAL A 333 27.22 30.40 36.69
C VAL A 333 27.81 31.81 36.58
N LEU A 334 28.54 32.28 37.59
CA LEU A 334 29.21 33.58 37.57
C LEU A 334 30.35 33.62 36.53
N ALA A 335 31.10 32.52 36.38
CA ALA A 335 32.18 32.40 35.39
C ALA A 335 31.66 32.38 33.94
N LEU A 336 30.53 31.73 33.69
CA LEU A 336 29.88 31.71 32.37
C LEU A 336 29.31 33.09 31.99
N ALA A 337 28.73 33.82 32.95
CA ALA A 337 28.23 35.18 32.72
C ALA A 337 29.35 36.19 32.42
N LEU A 338 30.49 36.11 33.12
CA LEU A 338 31.65 36.97 32.86
C LEU A 338 32.29 36.70 31.49
N SER A 339 32.26 35.46 31.02
CA SER A 339 32.80 35.07 29.71
C SER A 339 31.96 35.64 28.54
N ALA A 340 30.63 35.72 28.72
CA ALA A 340 29.73 36.31 27.72
C ALA A 340 29.88 37.84 27.60
N LEU A 341 30.20 38.53 28.70
CA LEU A 341 30.46 39.97 28.71
C LEU A 341 31.85 40.32 28.12
N ALA A 342 32.86 39.48 28.31
CA ALA A 342 34.17 39.68 27.69
C ALA A 342 34.12 39.51 26.16
N GLY A 343 33.35 38.53 25.65
CA GLY A 343 33.19 38.29 24.22
C GLY A 343 32.51 39.44 23.46
N THR A 344 31.55 40.11 24.09
CA THR A 344 30.82 41.25 23.51
C THR A 344 31.66 42.53 23.49
N ALA A 345 32.52 42.75 24.49
CA ALA A 345 33.46 43.88 24.51
C ALA A 345 34.56 43.76 23.43
N ILE A 346 35.08 42.54 23.21
CA ILE A 346 36.11 42.29 22.18
C ILE A 346 35.52 42.43 20.77
N GLY A 347 34.29 41.96 20.55
CA GLY A 347 33.60 42.12 19.26
C GLY A 347 33.40 43.59 18.87
N TRP A 348 33.05 44.45 19.83
CA TRP A 348 32.82 45.88 19.57
C TRP A 348 34.11 46.68 19.32
N TYR A 349 35.22 46.27 19.95
CA TYR A 349 36.54 46.89 19.76
C TYR A 349 37.18 46.53 18.40
N VAL A 350 36.92 45.33 17.88
CA VAL A 350 37.42 44.91 16.55
C VAL A 350 36.60 45.54 15.41
N LEU A 351 35.30 45.73 15.59
CA LEU A 351 34.41 46.36 14.60
C LEU A 351 34.57 47.89 14.50
N THR A 352 35.21 48.55 15.46
CA THR A 352 35.41 50.01 15.47
C THR A 352 36.78 50.47 14.96
N ARG A 353 37.68 49.56 14.56
CA ARG A 353 39.00 49.89 14.00
C ARG A 353 39.19 49.62 12.50
N GLY A 354 38.14 49.25 11.78
CA GLY A 354 38.17 49.01 10.34
C GLY A 354 37.60 50.16 9.50
N ALA A 355 37.88 51.42 9.85
CA ALA A 355 37.50 52.57 9.03
C ALA A 355 38.76 53.27 8.51
N SER A 356 39.24 52.82 7.35
CA SER A 356 40.26 53.54 6.58
C SER A 356 39.64 54.11 5.31
N ARG A 357 39.77 55.43 5.19
CA ARG A 357 39.50 56.27 4.02
C ARG A 357 40.59 56.11 2.96
N ASP A 358 40.27 56.66 1.78
CA ASP A 358 41.12 56.95 0.60
C ASP A 358 41.29 55.76 -0.36
N THR A 359 40.98 55.82 -1.67
CA THR A 359 41.32 56.85 -2.67
C THR A 359 40.46 56.64 -3.95
N ALA A 360 40.18 57.70 -4.71
CA ALA A 360 39.55 57.66 -6.05
C ALA A 360 40.52 57.13 -7.15
N PRO A 361 40.05 56.82 -8.39
CA PRO A 361 40.00 57.91 -9.38
C PRO A 361 38.88 57.84 -10.46
N SER A 362 38.50 59.05 -10.92
CA SER A 362 38.29 59.52 -12.31
C SER A 362 37.29 58.86 -13.29
N THR A 363 36.23 59.64 -13.58
CA THR A 363 35.73 60.14 -14.90
C THR A 363 35.41 59.19 -16.06
N SER A 364 34.10 59.11 -16.36
CA SER A 364 33.41 59.32 -17.65
C SER A 364 34.06 58.80 -18.95
N ARG A 365 33.45 57.75 -19.54
CA ARG A 365 32.65 57.85 -20.78
C ARG A 365 32.04 56.49 -21.16
N ASP A 366 30.90 56.60 -21.85
CA ASP A 366 30.25 55.63 -22.75
C ASP A 366 29.21 54.62 -22.20
N VAL A 367 27.94 55.05 -22.34
CA VAL A 367 26.90 54.47 -23.20
C VAL A 367 26.46 53.01 -22.91
N VAL A 368 25.21 52.92 -22.45
CA VAL A 368 24.19 51.87 -22.69
C VAL A 368 24.30 50.57 -21.88
N GLY A 369 23.25 50.32 -21.09
CA GLY A 369 22.75 48.97 -20.84
C GLY A 369 23.40 48.19 -19.68
N ARG A 370 23.50 48.78 -18.48
CA ARG A 370 23.61 47.95 -17.27
C ARG A 370 22.23 47.61 -16.75
N SER A 371 21.83 46.37 -17.02
CA SER A 371 20.79 45.64 -16.30
C SER A 371 21.00 45.87 -14.81
N GLN A 372 19.99 46.45 -14.15
CA GLN A 372 19.96 46.57 -12.70
C GLN A 372 20.22 45.19 -12.11
N GLY A 373 21.17 45.08 -11.18
CA GLY A 373 21.37 43.89 -10.38
C GLY A 373 20.12 43.63 -9.57
N MET A 374 19.21 42.83 -10.11
CA MET A 374 18.06 42.31 -9.38
C MET A 374 18.60 41.41 -8.28
N SER A 375 18.61 41.93 -7.06
CA SER A 375 18.87 41.12 -5.87
C SER A 375 17.65 40.23 -5.65
N LEU A 376 17.87 38.94 -5.33
CA LEU A 376 16.80 38.01 -4.99
C LEU A 376 15.86 38.60 -3.91
N PRO A 377 14.56 38.31 -3.95
CA PRO A 377 13.64 38.69 -2.87
C PRO A 377 14.15 38.19 -1.50
N PRO A 378 13.99 38.96 -0.41
CA PRO A 378 14.51 38.58 0.91
C PRO A 378 14.06 37.18 1.39
N ALA A 379 12.82 36.79 1.10
CA ALA A 379 12.30 35.47 1.44
C ALA A 379 13.05 34.32 0.74
N GLU A 380 13.45 34.49 -0.52
CA GLU A 380 14.22 33.48 -1.27
C GLU A 380 15.66 33.38 -0.75
N VAL A 381 16.21 34.49 -0.24
CA VAL A 381 17.53 34.51 0.41
C VAL A 381 17.48 33.74 1.73
N ASP A 382 16.42 33.93 2.52
CA ASP A 382 16.20 33.21 3.78
C ASP A 382 16.04 31.70 3.55
N GLU A 383 15.31 31.29 2.51
CA GLU A 383 15.17 29.87 2.12
C GLU A 383 16.51 29.25 1.73
N ARG A 384 17.30 29.93 0.88
CA ARG A 384 18.64 29.45 0.51
C ARG A 384 19.56 29.37 1.73
N GLN A 385 19.49 30.32 2.66
CA GLN A 385 20.26 30.28 3.90
C GLN A 385 19.83 29.11 4.81
N LYS A 386 18.53 28.83 4.92
CA LYS A 386 17.99 27.67 5.65
C LYS A 386 18.51 26.36 5.06
N LEU A 387 18.42 26.19 3.74
CA LEU A 387 18.97 25.01 3.05
C LEU A 387 20.47 24.81 3.35
N LEU A 388 21.26 25.88 3.22
CA LEU A 388 22.71 25.82 3.50
C LEU A 388 23.03 25.54 4.97
N SER A 389 22.19 26.01 5.89
CA SER A 389 22.34 25.70 7.32
C SER A 389 22.04 24.22 7.61
N ARG A 390 21.00 23.67 6.96
CA ARG A 390 20.59 22.27 7.10
C ARG A 390 21.61 21.31 6.48
N LEU A 391 22.14 21.62 5.30
CA LEU A 391 23.25 20.86 4.70
C LEU A 391 24.49 20.84 5.61
N ARG A 392 24.81 21.95 6.28
CA ARG A 392 25.89 22.03 7.27
C ARG A 392 25.62 21.16 8.48
N ALA A 393 24.39 21.18 9.00
CA ALA A 393 23.98 20.33 10.12
C ALA A 393 24.03 18.83 9.76
N LEU A 394 23.69 18.48 8.52
CA LEU A 394 23.76 17.12 7.99
C LEU A 394 25.17 16.70 7.51
N GLN A 395 26.15 17.61 7.56
CA GLN A 395 27.53 17.42 7.10
C GLN A 395 27.68 16.99 5.62
N VAL A 396 26.72 17.33 4.77
CA VAL A 396 26.73 16.96 3.34
C VAL A 396 27.58 17.95 2.54
N ASP A 397 28.34 17.46 1.54
CA ASP A 397 29.10 18.34 0.64
C ASP A 397 28.15 19.24 -0.17
N ARG A 398 28.26 20.55 0.06
CA ARG A 398 27.43 21.57 -0.58
C ARG A 398 27.57 21.54 -2.11
N THR A 399 28.78 21.39 -2.62
CA THR A 399 29.07 21.53 -4.05
C THR A 399 28.46 20.38 -4.83
N TRP A 400 28.58 19.16 -4.30
CA TRP A 400 27.95 17.97 -4.85
C TRP A 400 26.43 18.04 -4.75
N PHE A 401 25.88 18.45 -3.61
CA PHE A 401 24.43 18.52 -3.42
C PHE A 401 23.77 19.52 -4.40
N LEU A 402 24.36 20.70 -4.59
CA LEU A 402 23.82 21.67 -5.55
C LEU A 402 23.84 21.12 -6.97
N LYS A 403 24.93 20.43 -7.37
CA LYS A 403 25.00 19.74 -8.67
C LYS A 403 23.91 18.66 -8.80
N LEU A 404 23.59 17.94 -7.73
CA LEU A 404 22.52 16.93 -7.72
C LEU A 404 21.17 17.55 -8.02
N VAL A 405 20.82 18.63 -7.32
CA VAL A 405 19.56 19.34 -7.55
C VAL A 405 19.51 19.92 -8.96
N ASP A 406 20.60 20.56 -9.41
CA ASP A 406 20.75 21.11 -10.76
C ASP A 406 20.55 20.03 -11.84
N SER A 407 21.24 18.90 -11.73
CA SER A 407 21.10 17.77 -12.66
C SER A 407 19.69 17.17 -12.63
N SER A 408 18.99 17.20 -11.50
CA SER A 408 17.61 16.72 -11.40
C SER A 408 16.61 17.67 -12.05
N LEU A 409 16.82 18.98 -11.91
CA LEU A 409 16.02 19.98 -12.59
C LEU A 409 16.20 19.87 -14.12
N LEU A 410 17.45 19.73 -14.59
CA LEU A 410 17.75 19.59 -16.01
C LEU A 410 17.17 18.30 -16.62
N ALA A 411 17.21 17.18 -15.89
CA ALA A 411 16.60 15.93 -16.33
C ALA A 411 15.06 16.02 -16.44
N ARG A 412 14.41 16.82 -15.58
CA ARG A 412 12.97 17.04 -15.60
C ARG A 412 12.50 17.98 -16.70
N PHE A 413 13.37 18.87 -17.19
CA PHE A 413 13.06 19.85 -18.24
C PHE A 413 14.07 19.80 -19.41
N PRO A 414 14.16 18.68 -20.16
CA PRO A 414 15.14 18.50 -21.24
C PRO A 414 14.93 19.48 -22.41
N GLU A 415 13.69 19.95 -22.62
CA GLU A 415 13.33 20.84 -23.73
C GLU A 415 13.92 22.25 -23.63
N ARG A 416 14.55 22.60 -22.50
CA ARG A 416 15.17 23.91 -22.26
C ARG A 416 16.67 23.96 -22.54
N GLY A 417 17.24 22.92 -23.15
CA GLY A 417 18.63 22.96 -23.64
C GLY A 417 19.68 23.19 -22.56
N GLY A 418 19.43 22.80 -21.30
CA GLY A 418 20.43 22.85 -20.23
C GLY A 418 20.49 24.14 -19.40
N ARG A 419 19.52 25.07 -19.54
CA ARG A 419 19.56 26.36 -18.82
C ARG A 419 19.10 26.23 -17.37
N LEU A 420 20.00 26.56 -16.43
CA LEU A 420 19.70 26.67 -14.99
C LEU A 420 18.94 27.97 -14.66
N PRO A 421 18.21 28.02 -13.53
CA PRO A 421 17.46 29.20 -13.12
C PRO A 421 18.39 30.39 -12.88
N SER A 422 18.13 31.53 -13.52
CA SER A 422 18.83 32.78 -13.21
C SER A 422 18.15 33.52 -12.05
N ASP A 423 18.78 34.59 -11.56
CA ASP A 423 18.21 35.48 -10.53
C ASP A 423 17.19 36.49 -11.11
N SER A 424 16.80 36.35 -12.38
CA SER A 424 15.77 37.19 -13.01
C SER A 424 14.37 36.89 -12.46
N LEU A 425 13.49 37.89 -12.45
CA LEU A 425 12.10 37.71 -11.99
C LEU A 425 11.31 36.70 -12.85
N GLU A 426 11.67 36.53 -14.12
CA GLU A 426 11.04 35.59 -15.06
C GLU A 426 11.30 34.12 -14.67
N ASP A 427 12.44 33.83 -14.04
CA ASP A 427 12.82 32.49 -13.60
C ASP A 427 12.31 32.15 -12.18
N ALA A 428 11.50 33.01 -11.56
CA ALA A 428 10.96 32.79 -10.21
C ALA A 428 10.18 31.46 -10.06
N PRO A 429 9.32 31.03 -11.01
CA PRO A 429 8.67 29.73 -10.94
C PRO A 429 9.66 28.56 -10.96
N LEU A 430 10.75 28.68 -11.73
CA LEU A 430 11.76 27.63 -11.86
C LEU A 430 12.62 27.54 -10.58
N ARG A 431 12.90 28.66 -9.92
CA ARG A 431 13.56 28.66 -8.61
C ARG A 431 12.71 28.00 -7.52
N ARG A 432 11.39 28.15 -7.56
CA ARG A 432 10.49 27.41 -6.65
C ARG A 432 10.59 25.91 -6.87
N VAL A 433 10.52 25.45 -8.12
CA VAL A 433 10.68 24.02 -8.45
C VAL A 433 12.08 23.51 -8.03
N TRP A 434 13.12 24.33 -8.18
CA TRP A 434 14.45 23.99 -7.69
C TRP A 434 14.50 23.83 -6.16
N ASN A 435 13.84 24.73 -5.42
CA ASN A 435 13.75 24.64 -3.96
C ASN A 435 12.97 23.39 -3.51
N ASP A 436 11.86 23.09 -4.17
CA ASP A 436 11.06 21.88 -3.89
C ASP A 436 11.87 20.60 -4.13
N LEU A 437 12.60 20.54 -5.25
CA LEU A 437 13.52 19.43 -5.54
C LEU A 437 14.64 19.33 -4.50
N ALA A 438 15.18 20.46 -4.04
CA ALA A 438 16.21 20.46 -3.00
C ALA A 438 15.70 19.84 -1.69
N GLU A 439 14.48 20.19 -1.24
CA GLU A 439 13.88 19.59 -0.05
C GLU A 439 13.59 18.10 -0.23
N GLU A 440 13.11 17.67 -1.42
CA GLU A 440 12.89 16.26 -1.74
C GLU A 440 14.18 15.42 -1.66
N TRP A 441 15.27 15.93 -2.26
CA TRP A 441 16.58 15.27 -2.19
C TRP A 441 17.16 15.24 -0.78
N LEU A 442 16.93 16.31 -0.01
CA LEU A 442 17.40 16.42 1.35
C LEU A 442 16.68 15.40 2.25
N ALA A 443 15.37 15.23 2.10
CA ALA A 443 14.60 14.21 2.82
C ALA A 443 15.09 12.78 2.53
N ARG A 444 15.51 12.49 1.29
CA ARG A 444 16.12 11.19 0.93
C ARG A 444 17.49 11.00 1.58
N ILE A 445 18.36 12.01 1.54
CA ILE A 445 19.70 11.93 2.14
C ILE A 445 19.64 11.84 3.67
N GLU A 446 18.60 12.41 4.31
CA GLU A 446 18.36 12.28 5.74
C GLU A 446 18.13 10.84 6.19
N GLN A 447 17.73 9.94 5.30
CA GLN A 447 17.57 8.51 5.60
C GLN A 447 18.92 7.79 5.76
N LEU A 448 20.00 8.32 5.18
CA LEU A 448 21.33 7.71 5.27
C LEU A 448 21.94 7.90 6.67
N PRO A 449 22.79 6.99 7.18
CA PRO A 449 23.51 7.19 8.43
C PRO A 449 24.46 8.43 8.38
N PRO A 450 24.70 9.14 9.50
CA PRO A 450 25.53 10.35 9.53
C PRO A 450 26.94 10.16 8.94
N GLY A 451 27.58 9.00 9.19
CA GLY A 451 28.90 8.68 8.64
C GLY A 451 28.91 8.48 7.13
N MET A 452 27.76 8.19 6.52
CA MET A 452 27.61 8.07 5.06
C MET A 452 27.32 9.42 4.41
N ARG A 453 26.48 10.26 5.05
CA ARG A 453 26.16 11.62 4.58
C ARG A 453 27.41 12.48 4.39
N SER A 454 28.34 12.43 5.35
CA SER A 454 29.60 13.20 5.31
C SER A 454 30.57 12.79 4.19
N ARG A 455 30.39 11.60 3.62
CA ARG A 455 31.24 11.09 2.53
C ARG A 455 30.62 11.30 1.14
N LEU A 456 29.36 11.73 1.05
CA LEU A 456 28.70 11.99 -0.24
C LEU A 456 29.44 13.10 -1.00
N GLY A 457 29.77 12.83 -2.27
CA GLY A 457 30.64 13.67 -3.10
C GLY A 457 32.11 13.24 -3.10
N GLN A 458 32.50 12.36 -2.17
CA GLN A 458 33.87 11.82 -2.05
C GLN A 458 33.94 10.29 -2.19
N LEU A 459 32.79 9.61 -2.33
CA LEU A 459 32.74 8.16 -2.50
C LEU A 459 33.36 7.77 -3.84
N LYS A 460 34.24 6.78 -3.79
CA LYS A 460 34.94 6.26 -4.96
C LYS A 460 34.51 4.84 -5.25
N GLU A 461 34.76 4.41 -6.47
CA GLU A 461 34.48 3.04 -6.89
C GLU A 461 35.20 1.99 -6.02
N THR A 462 36.36 2.34 -5.45
CA THR A 462 37.12 1.47 -4.54
C THR A 462 36.37 1.13 -3.26
N ASP A 463 35.49 2.02 -2.78
CA ASP A 463 34.78 1.86 -1.50
C ASP A 463 33.82 0.67 -1.54
N TRP A 464 33.03 0.56 -2.61
CA TRP A 464 32.08 -0.57 -2.77
C TRP A 464 32.75 -1.81 -3.37
N ARG A 465 33.82 -1.64 -4.20
CA ARG A 465 34.51 -2.77 -4.84
C ARG A 465 35.08 -3.74 -3.83
N LYS A 466 35.58 -3.26 -2.68
CA LYS A 466 36.07 -4.10 -1.59
C LYS A 466 34.96 -5.02 -1.06
N GLN A 467 33.81 -4.45 -0.70
CA GLN A 467 32.67 -5.23 -0.20
C GLN A 467 32.12 -6.21 -1.25
N ARG A 468 32.11 -5.82 -2.52
CA ARG A 468 31.79 -6.74 -3.61
C ARG A 468 32.78 -7.90 -3.67
N GLN A 469 34.08 -7.63 -3.60
CA GLN A 469 35.11 -8.67 -3.64
C GLN A 469 34.99 -9.60 -2.43
N ASP A 470 34.66 -9.07 -1.25
CA ASP A 470 34.43 -9.86 -0.05
C ASP A 470 33.26 -10.85 -0.26
N LEU A 471 32.11 -10.39 -0.78
CA LEU A 471 30.96 -11.26 -1.08
C LEU A 471 31.25 -12.26 -2.21
N VAL A 472 31.97 -11.84 -3.24
CA VAL A 472 32.39 -12.74 -4.34
C VAL A 472 33.35 -13.82 -3.83
N SER A 473 34.25 -13.47 -2.91
CA SER A 473 35.15 -14.45 -2.27
C SER A 473 34.39 -15.47 -1.40
N GLN A 474 33.19 -15.10 -0.92
CA GLN A 474 32.27 -15.97 -0.19
C GLN A 474 31.37 -16.80 -1.11
N GLY A 475 31.56 -16.75 -2.44
CA GLY A 475 30.85 -17.58 -3.41
C GLY A 475 29.60 -16.94 -4.04
N VAL A 476 29.34 -15.66 -3.77
CA VAL A 476 28.23 -14.92 -4.39
C VAL A 476 28.61 -14.47 -5.80
N ASN A 477 27.69 -14.60 -6.75
CA ASN A 477 27.97 -14.17 -8.12
C ASN A 477 27.92 -12.63 -8.23
N GLY A 478 28.85 -12.04 -8.97
CA GLY A 478 28.96 -10.59 -9.11
C GLY A 478 27.70 -9.90 -9.66
N THR A 479 26.92 -10.58 -10.51
CA THR A 479 25.65 -10.08 -11.05
C THR A 479 24.56 -10.01 -9.97
N VAL A 480 24.56 -10.96 -9.03
CA VAL A 480 23.63 -11.00 -7.90
C VAL A 480 23.91 -9.83 -6.95
N VAL A 481 25.19 -9.54 -6.71
CA VAL A 481 25.62 -8.37 -5.93
C VAL A 481 25.10 -7.08 -6.56
N GLU A 482 25.23 -6.91 -7.88
CA GLU A 482 24.77 -5.71 -8.58
C GLU A 482 23.23 -5.55 -8.53
N GLN A 483 22.48 -6.65 -8.58
CA GLN A 483 21.02 -6.60 -8.39
C GLN A 483 20.62 -6.24 -6.95
N LEU A 484 21.35 -6.75 -5.95
CA LEU A 484 21.11 -6.40 -4.55
C LEU A 484 21.34 -4.90 -4.30
N VAL A 485 22.43 -4.36 -4.83
CA VAL A 485 22.71 -2.91 -4.78
C VAL A 485 21.61 -2.13 -5.49
N SER A 486 21.16 -2.59 -6.65
CA SER A 486 20.10 -1.91 -7.40
C SER A 486 18.77 -1.92 -6.65
N ALA A 487 18.45 -3.00 -5.93
CA ALA A 487 17.26 -3.07 -5.08
C ALA A 487 17.34 -2.07 -3.92
N GLY A 488 18.46 -2.01 -3.20
CA GLY A 488 18.65 -1.06 -2.10
C GLY A 488 18.77 0.41 -2.54
N ALA A 489 19.15 0.66 -3.80
CA ALA A 489 19.26 2.02 -4.33
C ALA A 489 17.93 2.67 -4.71
N ARG A 490 16.82 1.90 -4.76
CA ARG A 490 15.49 2.40 -5.15
C ARG A 490 14.94 3.47 -4.21
N ASP A 491 15.23 3.36 -2.92
CA ASP A 491 14.74 4.31 -1.92
C ASP A 491 15.46 5.67 -2.03
N LEU A 492 16.68 5.66 -2.58
CA LEU A 492 17.56 6.83 -2.67
C LEU A 492 17.57 7.48 -4.06
N LEU A 493 17.24 6.74 -5.12
CA LEU A 493 17.30 7.24 -6.51
C LEU A 493 15.94 7.09 -7.22
N PRO A 494 15.48 8.13 -7.94
CA PRO A 494 14.23 8.08 -8.68
C PRO A 494 14.35 7.20 -9.94
N GLY A 495 13.38 6.29 -10.12
CA GLY A 495 13.25 5.42 -11.30
C GLY A 495 13.82 4.00 -11.13
N ASP A 496 13.44 3.08 -12.02
CA ASP A 496 13.94 1.69 -12.00
C ASP A 496 15.34 1.63 -12.63
N ILE A 497 16.36 1.65 -11.78
CA ILE A 497 17.75 1.45 -12.19
C ILE A 497 17.94 -0.05 -12.46
N GLN A 498 17.68 -0.47 -13.70
CA GLN A 498 17.84 -1.85 -14.17
C GLN A 498 19.31 -2.29 -14.24
N GLY A 499 20.03 -2.31 -13.11
CA GLY A 499 21.42 -2.76 -13.02
C GLY A 499 22.45 -1.87 -13.71
N ARG A 500 22.05 -0.72 -14.29
CA ARG A 500 22.98 0.23 -14.92
C ARG A 500 23.46 1.28 -13.92
N ARG A 501 24.76 1.48 -13.84
CA ARG A 501 25.34 2.50 -12.95
C ARG A 501 24.94 3.91 -13.43
N PRO A 502 24.37 4.77 -12.57
CA PRO A 502 23.99 6.11 -12.96
C PRO A 502 25.21 7.03 -13.15
N GLU A 503 24.99 8.10 -13.91
CA GLU A 503 25.99 9.15 -14.12
C GLU A 503 26.16 10.03 -12.87
N GLU A 504 27.27 10.78 -12.82
CA GLU A 504 27.43 11.80 -11.78
C GLU A 504 26.37 12.89 -11.98
N PRO A 505 25.74 13.41 -10.92
CA PRO A 505 26.06 13.26 -9.48
C PRO A 505 25.30 12.13 -8.74
N TYR A 506 24.34 11.47 -9.39
CA TYR A 506 23.53 10.37 -8.82
C TYR A 506 24.35 9.16 -8.40
N ARG A 507 25.50 8.96 -9.04
CA ARG A 507 26.44 7.88 -8.74
C ARG A 507 26.88 7.84 -7.27
N GLN A 508 26.99 8.99 -6.62
CA GLN A 508 27.37 9.06 -5.20
C GLN A 508 26.31 8.41 -4.30
N LEU A 509 25.02 8.65 -4.59
CA LEU A 509 23.91 7.99 -3.89
C LEU A 509 23.86 6.50 -4.19
N TRP A 510 24.18 6.11 -5.42
CA TRP A 510 24.31 4.69 -5.78
C TRP A 510 25.44 4.01 -4.99
N TYR A 511 26.60 4.65 -4.83
CA TYR A 511 27.69 4.11 -4.00
C TYR A 511 27.30 4.04 -2.52
N ALA A 512 26.58 5.04 -2.00
CA ALA A 512 26.08 5.00 -0.63
C ALA A 512 25.11 3.82 -0.43
N ALA A 513 24.14 3.67 -1.33
CA ALA A 513 23.20 2.55 -1.35
C ALA A 513 23.93 1.20 -1.44
N ALA A 514 24.95 1.10 -2.31
CA ALA A 514 25.78 -0.08 -2.43
C ALA A 514 26.47 -0.43 -1.13
N ILE A 515 27.11 0.56 -0.48
CA ILE A 515 27.86 0.31 0.76
C ILE A 515 26.94 -0.12 1.89
N GLN A 516 25.77 0.51 2.01
CA GLN A 516 24.79 0.20 3.03
C GLN A 516 24.16 -1.17 2.80
N SER A 517 23.59 -1.40 1.61
CA SER A 517 22.92 -2.66 1.28
C SER A 517 23.86 -3.86 1.39
N LEU A 518 25.13 -3.72 0.98
CA LEU A 518 26.14 -4.78 1.07
C LEU A 518 26.65 -5.03 2.49
N SER A 519 26.62 -4.02 3.37
CA SER A 519 27.05 -4.19 4.76
C SER A 519 26.08 -5.02 5.61
N GLU A 520 24.81 -5.10 5.21
CA GLU A 520 23.75 -5.80 5.95
C GLU A 520 23.45 -7.20 5.41
N VAL A 521 24.12 -7.61 4.32
CA VAL A 521 23.89 -8.92 3.69
C VAL A 521 24.48 -10.02 4.56
N THR A 522 23.62 -10.94 5.01
CA THR A 522 24.04 -12.22 5.55
C THR A 522 23.80 -13.31 4.53
N ILE A 523 24.80 -14.18 4.35
CA ILE A 523 24.73 -15.34 3.45
C ILE A 523 24.39 -16.57 4.29
N GLU A 524 23.25 -17.18 4.01
CA GLU A 524 22.85 -18.45 4.59
C GLU A 524 23.18 -19.59 3.63
N ASN A 525 24.00 -20.55 4.06
CA ASN A 525 24.38 -21.69 3.23
C ASN A 525 23.52 -22.92 3.58
N VAL A 526 22.93 -23.56 2.58
CA VAL A 526 22.15 -24.79 2.75
C VAL A 526 22.51 -25.80 1.66
N THR A 527 22.58 -27.08 2.02
CA THR A 527 22.88 -28.18 1.09
C THR A 527 21.64 -29.00 0.84
N ALA A 528 21.20 -29.11 -0.41
CA ALA A 528 20.05 -29.93 -0.78
C ALA A 528 20.42 -31.43 -0.75
N LYS A 529 19.59 -32.25 -0.09
CA LYS A 529 19.79 -33.70 -0.01
C LYS A 529 18.94 -34.44 -1.04
N PRO A 530 19.44 -35.54 -1.63
CA PRO A 530 18.65 -36.37 -2.55
C PRO A 530 17.38 -36.91 -1.88
N GLY A 531 16.22 -36.68 -2.49
CA GLY A 531 14.92 -37.21 -2.05
C GLY A 531 14.44 -36.79 -0.66
N THR A 532 15.14 -35.89 0.04
CA THR A 532 14.79 -35.44 1.39
C THR A 532 14.77 -33.91 1.46
N ALA A 533 13.66 -33.34 1.89
CA ALA A 533 13.52 -31.89 2.07
C ALA A 533 14.37 -31.40 3.26
N THR A 534 15.25 -30.44 3.00
CA THR A 534 16.01 -29.70 4.00
C THR A 534 15.36 -28.34 4.19
N ASN A 535 14.93 -28.02 5.41
CA ASN A 535 14.22 -26.78 5.71
C ASN A 535 15.15 -25.77 6.39
N LEU A 536 15.02 -24.51 6.02
CA LEU A 536 15.72 -23.36 6.55
C LEU A 536 14.67 -22.27 6.85
N SER A 537 14.64 -21.80 8.09
CA SER A 537 13.76 -20.69 8.49
C SER A 537 14.60 -19.52 8.99
N LEU A 538 14.37 -18.35 8.42
CA LEU A 538 15.15 -17.14 8.68
C LEU A 538 14.27 -15.90 8.69
N ARG A 539 14.64 -14.90 9.49
CA ARG A 539 13.91 -13.63 9.58
C ARG A 539 14.54 -12.59 8.65
N VAL A 540 13.74 -11.99 7.78
CA VAL A 540 14.15 -10.92 6.86
C VAL A 540 13.73 -9.58 7.46
N PRO A 541 14.67 -8.67 7.79
CA PRO A 541 14.35 -7.33 8.32
C PRO A 541 13.45 -6.52 7.36
N SER A 542 12.72 -5.54 7.88
CA SER A 542 12.01 -4.55 7.06
C SER A 542 13.00 -3.76 6.20
N GLY A 543 12.74 -3.61 4.90
CA GLY A 543 13.66 -2.95 3.96
C GLY A 543 14.99 -3.70 3.73
N GLY A 544 15.17 -4.88 4.33
CA GLY A 544 16.40 -5.65 4.29
C GLY A 544 16.42 -6.72 3.20
N ALA A 545 17.61 -7.25 2.93
CA ALA A 545 17.84 -8.37 2.01
C ALA A 545 18.52 -9.54 2.71
N ARG A 546 18.15 -10.78 2.33
CA ARG A 546 18.83 -12.02 2.73
C ARG A 546 19.21 -12.79 1.49
N LEU A 547 20.42 -13.33 1.48
CA LEU A 547 20.92 -14.16 0.39
C LEU A 547 21.12 -15.59 0.88
N ILE A 548 20.53 -16.56 0.16
CA ILE A 548 20.61 -17.97 0.51
C ILE A 548 21.36 -18.69 -0.61
N SER A 549 22.46 -19.35 -0.28
CA SER A 549 23.25 -20.15 -1.20
C SER A 549 22.91 -21.63 -1.03
N VAL A 550 22.34 -22.24 -2.07
CA VAL A 550 21.86 -23.62 -2.08
C VAL A 550 22.84 -24.49 -2.87
N THR A 551 23.56 -25.38 -2.19
CA THR A 551 24.44 -26.35 -2.84
C THR A 551 23.64 -27.57 -3.31
N VAL A 552 23.72 -27.87 -4.61
CA VAL A 552 23.00 -28.97 -5.26
C VAL A 552 23.99 -30.10 -5.64
N PRO A 553 23.70 -31.38 -5.33
CA PRO A 553 24.48 -32.51 -5.81
C PRO A 553 24.50 -32.61 -7.35
N ALA A 554 25.62 -33.03 -7.92
CA ALA A 554 25.77 -33.13 -9.37
C ALA A 554 24.70 -34.04 -10.02
N GLY A 555 24.16 -33.62 -11.17
CA GLY A 555 23.20 -34.39 -11.95
C GLY A 555 21.78 -34.50 -11.37
N HIS A 556 21.45 -33.68 -10.36
CA HIS A 556 20.11 -33.62 -9.77
C HIS A 556 19.44 -32.27 -10.09
N ASP A 557 18.11 -32.31 -10.22
CA ASP A 557 17.27 -31.13 -10.29
C ASP A 557 17.01 -30.62 -8.86
N LEU A 558 16.98 -29.31 -8.68
CA LEU A 558 16.73 -28.69 -7.38
C LEU A 558 15.26 -28.30 -7.29
N VAL A 559 14.55 -28.82 -6.28
CA VAL A 559 13.21 -28.35 -5.94
C VAL A 559 13.27 -27.47 -4.70
N LEU A 560 12.86 -26.22 -4.86
CA LEU A 560 12.77 -25.20 -3.82
C LEU A 560 11.31 -24.91 -3.50
N GLY A 561 10.86 -25.16 -2.28
CA GLY A 561 9.61 -24.61 -1.76
C GLY A 561 9.93 -23.39 -0.91
N ILE A 562 9.46 -22.21 -1.28
CA ILE A 562 9.76 -20.96 -0.56
C ILE A 562 8.46 -20.35 -0.05
N ASN A 563 8.38 -20.12 1.25
CA ASN A 563 7.23 -19.52 1.92
C ASN A 563 7.68 -18.26 2.66
N GLY A 564 7.13 -17.11 2.30
CA GLY A 564 7.40 -15.82 2.94
C GLY A 564 6.16 -14.93 2.92
N THR A 565 6.26 -13.72 3.46
CA THR A 565 5.16 -12.76 3.38
C THR A 565 4.97 -12.29 1.92
N PRO A 566 3.77 -11.87 1.48
CA PRO A 566 3.55 -11.39 0.12
C PRO A 566 4.35 -10.13 -0.25
N LEU A 567 4.89 -9.44 0.74
CA LEU A 567 5.75 -8.27 0.60
C LEU A 567 7.23 -8.66 0.41
N MET A 568 7.56 -9.96 0.47
CA MET A 568 8.89 -10.46 0.11
C MET A 568 8.96 -10.71 -1.39
N GLN A 569 9.92 -10.05 -2.05
CA GLN A 569 10.27 -10.33 -3.44
C GLN A 569 11.40 -11.35 -3.47
N MET A 570 11.31 -12.31 -4.39
CA MET A 570 12.25 -13.41 -4.51
C MET A 570 12.79 -13.51 -5.93
N THR A 571 14.11 -13.63 -6.03
CA THR A 571 14.81 -13.86 -7.31
C THR A 571 15.77 -15.02 -7.15
N ILE A 572 15.71 -15.98 -8.08
CA ILE A 572 16.56 -17.17 -8.04
C ILE A 572 17.55 -17.11 -9.20
N PHE A 573 18.83 -17.27 -8.86
CA PHE A 573 19.95 -17.23 -9.78
C PHE A 573 20.64 -18.59 -9.86
N GLY A 574 21.01 -18.99 -11.07
CA GLY A 574 21.88 -20.14 -11.29
C GLY A 574 23.33 -19.83 -10.90
N ALA A 575 24.20 -20.83 -10.99
CA ALA A 575 25.61 -20.72 -10.58
C ALA A 575 26.40 -19.66 -11.38
N GLN A 576 26.04 -19.44 -12.64
CA GLN A 576 26.68 -18.43 -13.50
C GLN A 576 26.05 -17.03 -13.35
N GLY A 577 25.06 -16.87 -12.46
CA GLY A 577 24.42 -15.58 -12.16
C GLY A 577 23.28 -15.19 -13.10
N GLN A 578 22.89 -16.06 -14.02
CA GLN A 578 21.68 -15.91 -14.81
C GLN A 578 20.45 -16.04 -13.93
N VAL A 579 19.42 -15.26 -14.24
CA VAL A 579 18.16 -15.34 -13.50
C VAL A 579 17.34 -16.50 -14.03
N GLU A 580 17.18 -17.54 -13.21
CA GLU A 580 16.43 -18.75 -13.58
C GLU A 580 14.93 -18.54 -13.39
N LYS A 581 14.51 -17.74 -12.38
CA LYS A 581 13.12 -17.28 -12.20
C LYS A 581 13.05 -15.88 -11.57
N GLN A 582 12.08 -15.08 -12.02
CA GLN A 582 11.80 -13.73 -11.52
C GLN A 582 10.38 -13.57 -10.94
N ARG A 583 10.31 -12.76 -9.87
CA ARG A 583 9.19 -11.93 -9.39
C ARG A 583 7.81 -12.57 -9.27
N GLY A 584 7.46 -12.91 -8.03
CA GLY A 584 6.14 -13.30 -7.53
C GLY A 584 6.27 -14.07 -6.21
N PRO A 585 5.19 -14.37 -5.48
CA PRO A 585 5.23 -15.26 -4.33
C PRO A 585 5.52 -16.69 -4.82
N LEU A 586 6.80 -17.01 -5.02
CA LEU A 586 7.28 -18.27 -5.55
C LEU A 586 7.00 -19.39 -4.54
N ARG A 587 5.98 -20.21 -4.77
CA ARG A 587 5.59 -21.28 -3.84
C ARG A 587 6.46 -22.53 -3.96
N VAL A 588 6.64 -23.06 -5.17
CA VAL A 588 7.55 -24.18 -5.45
C VAL A 588 8.20 -23.98 -6.82
N VAL A 589 9.52 -24.13 -6.88
CA VAL A 589 10.33 -23.97 -8.09
C VAL A 589 11.22 -25.19 -8.26
N THR A 590 11.07 -25.87 -9.39
CA THR A 590 12.04 -26.88 -9.85
C THR A 590 13.02 -26.21 -10.81
N LEU A 591 14.31 -26.33 -10.53
CA LEU A 591 15.42 -25.89 -11.38
C LEU A 591 16.13 -27.11 -11.97
N PRO A 592 16.40 -27.13 -13.27
CA PRO A 592 17.11 -28.24 -13.90
C PRO A 592 18.56 -28.30 -13.40
N ALA A 593 19.19 -29.48 -13.46
CA ALA A 593 20.62 -29.65 -13.16
C ALA A 593 21.56 -28.70 -13.94
N ALA A 594 21.10 -28.17 -15.08
CA ALA A 594 21.82 -27.18 -15.88
C ALA A 594 21.99 -25.81 -15.17
N ALA A 595 21.14 -25.49 -14.18
CA ALA A 595 21.26 -24.27 -13.38
C ALA A 595 22.56 -24.22 -12.55
N GLY A 596 23.23 -25.36 -12.37
CA GLY A 596 24.51 -25.46 -11.68
C GLY A 596 24.42 -25.39 -10.15
N SER A 597 25.57 -25.34 -9.49
CA SER A 597 25.70 -25.25 -8.03
C SER A 597 26.86 -24.31 -7.68
N PRO A 598 26.71 -23.38 -6.70
CA PRO A 598 25.52 -23.15 -5.88
C PRO A 598 24.45 -22.29 -6.59
N VAL A 599 23.18 -22.58 -6.32
CA VAL A 599 22.03 -21.74 -6.70
C VAL A 599 21.86 -20.65 -5.65
N GLN A 600 21.68 -19.40 -6.07
CA GLN A 600 21.56 -18.25 -5.16
C GLN A 600 20.12 -17.75 -5.13
N VAL A 601 19.53 -17.64 -3.96
CA VAL A 601 18.17 -17.12 -3.75
C VAL A 601 18.27 -15.80 -3.00
N LEU A 602 17.92 -14.71 -3.69
CA LEU A 602 17.82 -13.39 -3.10
C LEU A 602 16.38 -13.14 -2.64
N VAL A 603 16.23 -12.76 -1.37
CA VAL A 603 14.95 -12.38 -0.78
C VAL A 603 15.04 -10.97 -0.22
N THR A 604 14.20 -10.07 -0.72
CA THR A 604 14.08 -8.69 -0.22
C THR A 604 12.71 -8.50 0.41
N ASN A 605 12.62 -7.79 1.54
CA ASN A 605 11.35 -7.55 2.22
C ASN A 605 10.95 -6.07 2.09
N GLU A 606 9.93 -5.81 1.27
CA GLU A 606 9.36 -4.47 1.05
C GLU A 606 8.33 -4.08 2.13
N GLY A 607 8.13 -4.95 3.13
CA GLY A 607 7.23 -4.68 4.25
C GLY A 607 7.84 -3.79 5.33
N VAL A 608 6.97 -3.17 6.13
CA VAL A 608 7.32 -2.26 7.26
C VAL A 608 7.74 -2.99 8.54
N SER A 609 7.72 -4.32 8.55
CA SER A 609 8.15 -5.15 9.68
C SER A 609 8.99 -6.35 9.20
N ALA A 610 9.75 -6.94 10.11
CA ALA A 610 10.53 -8.12 9.81
C ALA A 610 9.61 -9.34 9.60
N GLY A 611 9.76 -10.06 8.49
CA GLY A 611 8.96 -11.25 8.18
C GLY A 611 9.74 -12.56 8.31
N LEU A 612 9.04 -13.65 8.60
CA LEU A 612 9.63 -15.00 8.59
C LEU A 612 9.61 -15.58 7.17
N LEU A 613 10.77 -16.06 6.73
CA LEU A 613 10.95 -16.84 5.51
C LEU A 613 11.23 -18.30 5.89
N THR A 614 10.53 -19.23 5.27
CA THR A 614 10.81 -20.67 5.35
C THR A 614 11.11 -21.19 3.94
N LEU A 615 12.31 -21.70 3.75
CA LEU A 615 12.77 -22.33 2.51
C LEU A 615 12.95 -23.82 2.75
N SER A 616 12.38 -24.63 1.86
CA SER A 616 12.58 -26.08 1.79
C SER A 616 13.32 -26.40 0.50
N CYS A 617 14.39 -27.17 0.54
CA CYS A 617 15.14 -27.58 -0.64
C CYS A 617 15.35 -29.09 -0.68
N ARG A 618 15.18 -29.70 -1.85
CA ARG A 618 15.49 -31.11 -2.10
C ARG A 618 16.10 -31.30 -3.48
N ALA A 619 16.93 -32.33 -3.62
CA ALA A 619 17.51 -32.71 -4.91
C ALA A 619 16.76 -33.92 -5.47
N ASP A 620 16.07 -33.75 -6.59
CA ASP A 620 15.32 -34.82 -7.27
C ASP A 620 16.12 -35.29 -8.50
N ARG A 621 16.06 -36.58 -8.83
CA ARG A 621 16.72 -37.11 -10.03
C ARG A 621 15.85 -36.79 -11.24
N ALA A 622 16.44 -36.31 -12.33
CA ALA A 622 15.71 -36.02 -13.57
C ALA A 622 15.16 -37.31 -14.20
N GLU A 623 13.96 -37.74 -13.82
CA GLU A 623 13.24 -38.80 -14.53
C GLU A 623 12.58 -38.21 -15.78
N ARG A 624 13.09 -38.55 -16.97
CA ARG A 624 12.30 -38.46 -18.20
C ARG A 624 11.36 -39.66 -18.22
N PRO A 625 10.02 -39.50 -18.19
CA PRO A 625 9.14 -40.61 -18.48
C PRO A 625 9.39 -41.04 -19.94
N PRO A 626 9.57 -42.33 -20.25
CA PRO A 626 9.55 -42.79 -21.62
C PRO A 626 8.17 -42.47 -22.20
N LEU A 627 8.14 -41.86 -23.39
CA LEU A 627 6.90 -41.71 -24.16
C LEU A 627 6.27 -43.11 -24.33
N PRO A 628 4.95 -43.26 -24.15
CA PRO A 628 4.30 -44.55 -24.41
C PRO A 628 4.56 -44.95 -25.87
N ALA A 629 4.95 -46.20 -26.08
CA ALA A 629 5.16 -46.73 -27.42
C ALA A 629 3.86 -46.59 -28.22
N ILE A 630 3.95 -45.95 -29.39
CA ILE A 630 2.85 -45.88 -30.34
C ILE A 630 2.59 -47.31 -30.82
N ASP A 631 1.39 -47.83 -30.59
CA ASP A 631 0.95 -49.10 -31.15
C ASP A 631 0.92 -48.96 -32.69
N PRO A 632 1.78 -49.71 -33.43
CA PRO A 632 1.83 -49.62 -34.88
C PRO A 632 0.61 -50.26 -35.57
N ASN A 633 -0.32 -50.87 -34.82
CA ASN A 633 -1.52 -51.49 -35.39
C ASN A 633 -2.77 -51.21 -34.53
N PRO A 634 -3.34 -49.99 -34.61
CA PRO A 634 -4.61 -49.71 -33.95
C PRO A 634 -5.71 -50.59 -34.54
N PHE A 635 -6.40 -51.37 -33.69
CA PHE A 635 -7.59 -52.10 -34.10
C PHE A 635 -8.65 -51.13 -34.67
N PRO A 636 -9.27 -51.45 -35.81
CA PRO A 636 -10.34 -50.62 -36.35
C PRO A 636 -11.59 -50.68 -35.46
N ASP A 637 -12.17 -49.52 -35.17
CA ASP A 637 -13.43 -49.37 -34.46
C ASP A 637 -14.57 -50.05 -35.24
N PRO A 638 -15.35 -50.99 -34.65
CA PRO A 638 -16.40 -51.72 -35.36
C PRO A 638 -17.58 -50.87 -35.86
N ALA A 639 -17.66 -49.59 -35.45
CA ALA A 639 -18.84 -48.78 -35.71
C ALA A 639 -18.75 -47.83 -36.92
N THR A 640 -17.57 -47.56 -37.50
CA THR A 640 -17.48 -46.55 -38.59
C THR A 640 -16.42 -46.75 -39.68
N GLY A 641 -15.51 -47.73 -39.60
CA GLY A 641 -14.69 -48.13 -40.76
C GLY A 641 -13.77 -47.07 -41.41
N ALA A 642 -13.37 -46.01 -40.71
CA ALA A 642 -12.42 -45.01 -41.24
C ALA A 642 -11.24 -44.74 -40.27
N PRO A 643 -10.00 -44.53 -40.77
CA PRO A 643 -8.83 -44.29 -39.93
C PRO A 643 -8.82 -42.87 -39.33
N SER A 644 -8.57 -42.79 -38.03
CA SER A 644 -8.56 -41.56 -37.23
C SER A 644 -7.26 -40.77 -37.40
N THR A 645 -7.39 -39.46 -37.66
CA THR A 645 -6.28 -38.47 -37.59
C THR A 645 -6.36 -37.71 -36.26
N PRO A 646 -5.22 -37.26 -35.68
CA PRO A 646 -5.21 -36.72 -34.33
C PRO A 646 -5.60 -35.24 -34.30
N ALA A 647 -6.68 -34.92 -33.58
CA ALA A 647 -7.09 -33.56 -33.26
C ALA A 647 -6.64 -33.17 -31.84
N THR A 648 -6.08 -31.97 -31.73
CA THR A 648 -5.58 -31.27 -30.54
C THR A 648 -6.68 -31.10 -29.47
N PRO A 649 -6.41 -31.28 -28.15
CA PRO A 649 -7.46 -31.14 -27.15
C PRO A 649 -7.65 -29.68 -26.72
N ASN A 650 -8.88 -29.19 -26.94
CA ASN A 650 -9.44 -28.01 -26.27
C ASN A 650 -10.14 -28.49 -24.99
N PRO A 651 -10.03 -27.81 -23.83
CA PRO A 651 -10.71 -28.23 -22.61
C PRO A 651 -12.10 -27.58 -22.49
N GLN A 652 -13.15 -28.40 -22.47
CA GLN A 652 -14.47 -28.02 -21.94
C GLN A 652 -15.10 -29.15 -21.09
N PRO A 653 -16.01 -28.79 -20.16
CA PRO A 653 -16.19 -29.49 -18.89
C PRO A 653 -17.30 -30.56 -18.88
N GLN A 654 -17.16 -31.55 -18.00
CA GLN A 654 -18.12 -32.64 -17.77
C GLN A 654 -19.35 -32.21 -16.93
N PRO A 655 -20.56 -32.71 -17.26
CA PRO A 655 -21.67 -32.85 -16.32
C PRO A 655 -21.85 -34.30 -15.82
N GLY A 656 -22.24 -34.43 -14.56
CA GLY A 656 -22.31 -35.68 -13.80
C GLY A 656 -23.48 -36.62 -14.10
N ARG A 657 -23.26 -37.89 -13.72
CA ARG A 657 -24.19 -39.03 -13.74
C ARG A 657 -25.33 -38.92 -12.71
N PRO A 658 -26.54 -39.44 -12.99
CA PRO A 658 -27.54 -39.79 -11.97
C PRO A 658 -27.38 -41.25 -11.51
N PRO A 659 -27.87 -41.62 -10.30
CA PRO A 659 -27.80 -42.99 -9.79
C PRO A 659 -29.00 -43.86 -10.21
N SER A 660 -28.74 -45.15 -10.28
CA SER A 660 -29.57 -46.28 -10.70
C SER A 660 -30.65 -46.69 -9.69
N VAL A 661 -31.81 -47.06 -10.22
CA VAL A 661 -32.92 -47.75 -9.54
C VAL A 661 -32.75 -49.27 -9.67
N GLN A 662 -32.90 -50.00 -8.57
CA GLN A 662 -33.24 -51.43 -8.58
C GLN A 662 -34.50 -51.65 -7.75
N SER A 663 -35.40 -52.44 -8.33
CA SER A 663 -36.68 -52.91 -7.84
C SER A 663 -36.53 -53.98 -6.77
N ASP A 664 -37.45 -54.05 -5.80
CA ASP A 664 -38.41 -55.17 -5.75
C ASP A 664 -39.47 -55.03 -4.64
N ASP A 665 -40.65 -55.51 -5.04
CA ASP A 665 -41.76 -56.14 -4.31
C ASP A 665 -42.77 -55.40 -3.39
N ARG A 666 -44.03 -55.72 -3.73
CA ARG A 666 -45.37 -55.42 -3.17
C ARG A 666 -45.63 -56.13 -1.81
N PRO A 667 -46.79 -55.95 -1.09
CA PRO A 667 -48.11 -55.47 -1.54
C PRO A 667 -48.89 -54.50 -0.60
N THR A 668 -49.93 -53.89 -1.20
CA THR A 668 -51.14 -53.20 -0.69
C THR A 668 -51.88 -53.90 0.48
N PRO A 669 -52.74 -53.22 1.29
CA PRO A 669 -54.05 -52.75 0.81
C PRO A 669 -54.72 -51.51 1.50
N GLU A 670 -55.84 -51.12 0.87
CA GLU A 670 -57.04 -50.42 1.38
C GLU A 670 -57.18 -48.89 1.37
N ALA A 671 -58.39 -48.48 0.97
CA ALA A 671 -58.86 -47.16 0.50
C ALA A 671 -59.85 -46.53 1.52
N PRO A 672 -60.82 -45.65 1.17
CA PRO A 672 -60.91 -44.51 0.25
C PRO A 672 -61.49 -43.23 0.94
N SER A 673 -61.67 -42.09 0.23
CA SER A 673 -62.96 -41.35 0.17
C SER A 673 -62.87 -39.92 -0.45
N SER A 674 -63.67 -39.73 -1.52
CA SER A 674 -64.42 -38.56 -2.07
C SER A 674 -64.22 -37.11 -1.51
N ALA A 675 -63.98 -36.04 -2.28
CA ALA A 675 -64.75 -35.27 -3.32
C ALA A 675 -65.08 -33.82 -2.80
N PRO A 676 -65.72 -32.87 -3.52
CA PRO A 676 -65.42 -32.20 -4.80
C PRO A 676 -65.51 -30.62 -4.77
N ARG A 677 -65.27 -29.92 -5.91
CA ARG A 677 -65.57 -28.47 -6.23
C ARG A 677 -67.10 -28.19 -6.34
N PRO A 678 -67.70 -27.02 -6.80
CA PRO A 678 -67.26 -25.67 -7.31
C PRO A 678 -68.19 -24.50 -6.80
N PRO A 679 -68.70 -23.45 -7.54
CA PRO A 679 -68.26 -22.55 -8.64
C PRO A 679 -68.53 -21.01 -8.41
N GLY A 680 -68.20 -20.11 -9.37
CA GLY A 680 -69.00 -18.87 -9.65
C GLY A 680 -68.26 -17.56 -9.99
N ALA A 681 -68.42 -17.06 -11.22
CA ALA A 681 -68.09 -15.69 -11.72
C ALA A 681 -69.32 -14.72 -11.54
N PRO A 682 -69.37 -13.41 -11.93
CA PRO A 682 -68.93 -12.81 -13.22
C PRO A 682 -68.45 -11.31 -13.22
N MET A 683 -68.31 -10.80 -14.47
CA MET A 683 -67.80 -9.54 -15.08
C MET A 683 -68.40 -8.17 -14.69
N GLN A 684 -67.65 -7.08 -14.99
CA GLN A 684 -68.03 -5.87 -15.79
C GLN A 684 -66.78 -4.97 -15.98
N GLU A 685 -66.24 -4.78 -17.20
CA GLU A 685 -66.54 -3.73 -18.22
C GLU A 685 -66.29 -2.27 -17.79
N SER A 686 -65.30 -1.60 -18.41
CA SER A 686 -65.42 -0.21 -18.89
C SER A 686 -64.33 0.10 -19.92
N ASP A 687 -64.78 0.72 -21.01
CA ASP A 687 -64.14 0.94 -22.30
C ASP A 687 -63.75 2.42 -22.49
N PHE A 688 -62.74 2.65 -23.34
CA PHE A 688 -62.46 3.83 -24.20
C PHE A 688 -62.25 5.24 -23.60
N ASN A 689 -61.11 5.88 -23.90
CA ASN A 689 -60.85 6.64 -25.14
C ASN A 689 -59.49 7.39 -25.11
N PRO A 690 -58.71 7.52 -26.22
CA PRO A 690 -57.64 8.51 -26.36
C PRO A 690 -57.96 9.58 -27.43
N MET A 691 -57.42 10.79 -27.25
CA MET A 691 -57.26 11.81 -28.30
C MET A 691 -55.96 12.59 -28.06
N ASP A 692 -55.30 12.85 -29.19
CA ASP A 692 -54.11 13.67 -29.51
C ASP A 692 -52.70 13.16 -29.19
#